data_AF-A0AA85JTL7-F1
#
_entry.id   AF-A0AA85JTL7-F1
#
_cell.length_a   1.000
_cell.length_b   1.000
_cell.length_c   1.000
_cell.angle_alpha   90.00
_cell.angle_beta   90.00
_cell.angle_gamma   90.00
#
_symmetry.space_group_name_H-M   'P 1'
#
loop_
_entity.id
_entity.type
_entity.pdbx_description
1 polymer ?
#
loop_
_entity_poly.entity_id
_entity_poly.type
_entity_poly.pdbx_seq_one_letter_code
_entity_poly.pdbx_strand_id
1 'polypeptide(L)'
;MTGLYNLITEALSEEEIISEIKSAIRLEDSDAFPGNKCQLLELLRSKGIVDKLVHIIKSKEKSKSVLSAGHDLSFQDSNFHIPNAKLILIVEILQGRAFTNHLQTYEDIQIEESKSSDIKMQLDIGYKNSRFHGRHFHCSTEPVINQSFCFELHSDDTDEKKDLNLEQLLVGKPISLIQIVITSTKLSTGRRSLVASAYFDWRPYLLGNSKCTEVNPYHWTTNASLELQSTDPDCKVPAGILDLRLSLISPKEFTETKYCHRSENPLDSKKSNITHRGSYRLKQLSPSLTQAHFQLESARAVERENSFTNYVRQWWRELTQLREGFFADRLVKIFATDENGHTQFVCNYINPLSVSYVIETPYVAVRFISTIPYEPFHGVGSGIKERWCSGLAFVSSNRGDVPDHANLLCCLLLGYGLEAYVALGTCQFNVNQQVTHTPLHPYAWVVVCSDNYHKITFWDAITGRRYVHTTGCCEQVTYPSPFVTIGCLYNHAAFYANIQPTDKVIDCLFNLKDSSQWRPMSSEVIQTVHKHSSLYLRKLNPPVQNISEITLQCRENLRRLADRWRMDKLGCDNNYLWEWDNKLEELLLPLISSYEADQKRLSNYCTNDNVGEIHDQFENELIISSIHRYVPKDFIFKSYPIQLFHCNPQRILRSCLRSQLCRDILGCRVIMYDLHLVYVFILMQRMQLLHGLYLHVYTNL
;
A
#
# COMPACT_ATOMS: atom_id res chain seq x y z
N MET A 1 34.87 32.25 5.42
CA MET A 1 35.68 32.99 4.43
C MET A 1 36.66 32.11 3.67
N THR A 2 37.41 31.20 4.32
CA THR A 2 38.39 30.29 3.68
C THR A 2 37.88 29.56 2.44
N GLY A 3 36.67 28.98 2.47
CA GLY A 3 36.10 28.27 1.31
C GLY A 3 35.96 29.13 0.04
N LEU A 4 35.48 30.36 0.17
CA LEU A 4 35.32 31.27 -0.97
C LEU A 4 36.68 31.69 -1.55
N TYR A 5 37.68 31.92 -0.69
CA TYR A 5 39.04 32.24 -1.12
C TYR A 5 39.62 31.10 -1.96
N ASN A 6 39.50 29.85 -1.48
CA ASN A 6 39.97 28.68 -2.21
C ASN A 6 39.27 28.51 -3.56
N LEU A 7 37.95 28.74 -3.64
CA LEU A 7 37.19 28.70 -4.90
C LEU A 7 37.65 29.77 -5.90
N ILE A 8 37.97 30.97 -5.42
CA ILE A 8 38.53 32.05 -6.24
C ILE A 8 39.92 31.65 -6.75
N THR A 9 40.78 31.06 -5.90
CA THR A 9 42.11 30.57 -6.33
C THR A 9 41.99 29.43 -7.36
N GLU A 10 41.07 28.48 -7.14
CA GLU A 10 40.79 27.32 -8.01
C GLU A 10 40.17 27.71 -9.36
N ALA A 11 39.46 28.83 -9.44
CA ALA A 11 39.02 29.42 -10.71
C ALA A 11 40.15 30.21 -11.39
N LEU A 12 40.93 30.98 -10.64
CA LEU A 12 42.07 31.75 -11.17
C LEU A 12 43.26 30.89 -11.60
N SER A 13 43.26 29.58 -11.32
CA SER A 13 44.24 28.61 -11.82
C SER A 13 43.89 28.00 -13.21
N GLU A 14 42.74 28.31 -13.80
CA GLU A 14 42.38 27.81 -15.14
C GLU A 14 43.14 28.58 -16.23
N GLU A 15 43.91 27.87 -17.06
CA GLU A 15 44.85 28.48 -18.03
C GLU A 15 44.15 29.42 -19.03
N GLU A 16 42.92 29.11 -19.43
CA GLU A 16 42.10 29.94 -20.32
C GLU A 16 41.83 31.32 -19.70
N ILE A 17 41.39 31.36 -18.44
CA ILE A 17 41.13 32.61 -17.70
C ILE A 17 42.44 33.37 -17.45
N ILE A 18 43.53 32.66 -17.13
CA ILE A 18 44.87 33.27 -17.01
C ILE A 18 45.29 33.90 -18.34
N SER A 19 44.94 33.29 -19.48
CA SER A 19 45.24 33.82 -20.82
C SER A 19 44.41 35.08 -21.13
N GLU A 20 43.12 35.11 -20.79
CA GLU A 20 42.24 36.29 -20.96
C GLU A 20 42.64 37.45 -20.05
N ILE A 21 43.02 37.18 -18.80
CA ILE A 21 43.55 38.22 -17.90
C ILE A 21 44.86 38.79 -18.45
N LYS A 22 45.76 37.92 -18.95
CA LYS A 22 47.02 38.36 -19.57
C LYS A 22 46.81 39.13 -20.87
N SER A 23 45.80 38.80 -21.69
CA SER A 23 45.49 39.55 -22.91
C SER A 23 44.80 40.89 -22.61
N ALA A 24 43.90 40.94 -21.62
CA ALA A 24 43.25 42.16 -21.17
C ALA A 24 44.24 43.20 -20.61
N ILE A 25 45.29 42.75 -19.91
CA ILE A 25 46.36 43.61 -19.37
C ILE A 25 47.38 44.02 -20.45
N ARG A 26 47.55 43.23 -21.52
CA ARG A 26 48.50 43.49 -22.62
C ARG A 26 47.98 44.42 -23.73
N LEU A 27 46.80 44.99 -23.59
CA LEU A 27 46.19 45.86 -24.61
C LEU A 27 46.43 47.36 -24.39
N GLU A 28 47.21 47.73 -23.37
CA GLU A 28 47.67 49.10 -23.15
C GLU A 28 49.18 49.19 -23.44
N ASP A 29 49.53 49.53 -24.70
CA ASP A 29 50.90 49.93 -25.10
C ASP A 29 51.21 51.35 -24.57
N SER A 30 51.22 51.48 -23.24
CA SER A 30 51.38 52.71 -22.47
C SER A 30 51.88 52.32 -21.08
N ASP A 31 53.03 52.85 -20.65
CA ASP A 31 53.75 52.47 -19.41
C ASP A 31 53.05 52.95 -18.10
N ALA A 32 51.74 52.81 -18.01
CA ALA A 32 50.88 53.22 -16.91
C ALA A 32 50.14 52.02 -16.30
N PHE A 33 50.88 51.07 -15.71
CA PHE A 33 50.32 49.96 -14.94
C PHE A 33 49.24 50.49 -13.97
N PRO A 34 48.01 49.94 -13.95
CA PRO A 34 46.90 50.51 -13.18
C PRO A 34 47.16 50.43 -11.68
N GLY A 35 47.75 51.48 -11.14
CA GLY A 35 48.34 51.52 -9.80
C GLY A 35 47.36 51.45 -8.63
N ASN A 36 46.06 51.32 -8.90
CA ASN A 36 45.03 51.22 -7.88
C ASN A 36 44.05 50.07 -8.17
N LYS A 37 43.83 49.19 -7.18
CA LYS A 37 43.15 47.90 -7.34
C LYS A 37 41.73 48.01 -7.91
N CYS A 38 41.04 49.12 -7.64
CA CYS A 38 39.70 49.37 -8.16
C CYS A 38 39.69 49.49 -9.70
N GLN A 39 40.67 50.19 -10.30
CA GLN A 39 40.72 50.40 -11.75
C GLN A 39 40.93 49.07 -12.50
N LEU A 40 41.82 48.21 -11.99
CA LEU A 40 42.02 46.87 -12.54
C LEU A 40 40.75 46.00 -12.45
N LEU A 41 39.98 46.10 -11.36
CA LEU A 41 38.71 45.38 -11.22
C LEU A 41 37.63 45.91 -12.20
N GLU A 42 37.59 47.21 -12.48
CA GLU A 42 36.67 47.77 -13.47
C GLU A 42 37.07 47.46 -14.91
N LEU A 43 38.37 47.38 -15.21
CA LEU A 43 38.89 46.89 -16.49
C LEU A 43 38.48 45.42 -16.71
N LEU A 44 38.73 44.55 -15.72
CA LEU A 44 38.35 43.12 -15.81
C LEU A 44 36.83 42.90 -15.84
N ARG A 45 36.04 43.80 -15.22
CA ARG A 45 34.56 43.79 -15.33
C ARG A 45 34.09 44.25 -16.70
N SER A 46 34.64 45.33 -17.26
CA SER A 46 34.24 45.81 -18.60
C SER A 46 34.63 44.85 -19.73
N LYS A 47 35.62 43.98 -19.52
CA LYS A 47 35.94 42.83 -20.38
C LYS A 47 35.13 41.56 -20.09
N GLY A 48 34.19 41.57 -19.12
CA GLY A 48 33.35 40.43 -18.75
C GLY A 48 34.05 39.29 -18.00
N ILE A 49 35.35 39.42 -17.70
CA ILE A 49 36.15 38.36 -17.06
C ILE A 49 35.70 38.14 -15.61
N VAL A 50 35.32 39.22 -14.90
CA VAL A 50 34.75 39.12 -13.54
C VAL A 50 33.43 38.34 -13.56
N ASP A 51 32.58 38.56 -14.55
CA ASP A 51 31.28 37.86 -14.64
C ASP A 51 31.45 36.39 -15.05
N LYS A 52 32.42 36.07 -15.93
CA LYS A 52 32.86 34.68 -16.17
C LYS A 52 33.32 34.01 -14.87
N LEU A 53 34.21 34.65 -14.11
CA LEU A 53 34.71 34.13 -12.83
C LEU A 53 33.57 33.91 -11.82
N VAL A 54 32.63 34.86 -11.69
CA VAL A 54 31.46 34.71 -10.83
C VAL A 54 30.53 33.59 -11.31
N HIS A 55 30.38 33.38 -12.62
CA HIS A 55 29.62 32.25 -13.17
C HIS A 55 30.29 30.91 -12.87
N ILE A 56 31.62 30.81 -13.00
CA ILE A 56 32.40 29.59 -12.73
C ILE A 56 32.46 29.28 -11.23
N ILE A 57 32.55 30.30 -10.37
CA ILE A 57 32.42 30.13 -8.91
C ILE A 57 31.01 29.66 -8.57
N LYS A 58 29.95 30.24 -9.15
CA LYS A 58 28.56 29.79 -8.92
C LYS A 58 28.27 28.39 -9.46
N SER A 59 28.89 27.97 -10.57
CA SER A 59 28.75 26.61 -11.08
C SER A 59 29.52 25.60 -10.22
N LYS A 60 30.73 25.96 -9.73
CA LYS A 60 31.49 25.18 -8.75
C LYS A 60 30.86 25.16 -7.36
N GLU A 61 30.14 26.20 -6.93
CA GLU A 61 29.31 26.19 -5.71
C GLU A 61 28.07 25.30 -5.88
N LYS A 62 27.43 25.29 -7.07
CA LYS A 62 26.34 24.35 -7.37
C LYS A 62 26.82 22.90 -7.40
N SER A 63 27.94 22.59 -8.07
CA SER A 63 28.46 21.23 -8.08
C SER A 63 29.03 20.81 -6.72
N LYS A 64 29.68 21.70 -5.96
CA LYS A 64 30.11 21.41 -4.59
C LYS A 64 28.95 21.34 -3.58
N SER A 65 27.83 22.03 -3.76
CA SER A 65 26.64 21.80 -2.92
C SER A 65 25.91 20.50 -3.26
N VAL A 66 25.88 20.09 -4.54
CA VAL A 66 25.42 18.76 -4.95
C VAL A 66 26.34 17.64 -4.41
N LEU A 67 27.64 17.88 -4.27
CA LEU A 67 28.60 16.91 -3.71
C LEU A 67 28.73 16.97 -2.18
N SER A 68 28.58 18.14 -1.53
CA SER A 68 28.67 18.28 -0.07
C SER A 68 27.35 17.96 0.64
N ALA A 69 26.20 18.03 -0.04
CA ALA A 69 24.99 17.34 0.39
C ALA A 69 25.14 15.80 0.33
N GLY A 70 26.15 15.29 -0.38
CA GLY A 70 26.50 13.87 -0.44
C GLY A 70 27.51 13.42 0.62
N HIS A 71 28.05 14.32 1.45
CA HIS A 71 29.15 13.99 2.36
C HIS A 71 29.07 14.71 3.73
N ASP A 72 27.91 14.64 4.39
CA ASP A 72 27.87 14.85 5.85
C ASP A 72 26.75 14.06 6.57
N LEU A 73 26.55 12.78 6.20
CA LEU A 73 25.91 11.80 7.08
C LEU A 73 26.87 11.43 8.23
N SER A 74 27.05 12.37 9.14
CA SER A 74 27.62 12.07 10.46
C SER A 74 26.63 11.17 11.22
N PHE A 75 27.01 9.90 11.41
CA PHE A 75 26.24 8.91 12.16
C PHE A 75 26.19 9.26 13.67
N GLN A 76 25.41 10.27 14.05
CA GLN A 76 25.21 10.68 15.44
C GLN A 76 23.75 10.91 15.84
N ASP A 77 22.91 11.53 14.99
CA ASP A 77 21.51 11.82 15.34
C ASP A 77 20.50 10.82 14.79
N SER A 78 20.70 9.54 15.16
CA SER A 78 19.60 8.58 15.34
C SER A 78 20.08 7.37 16.13
N ASN A 79 19.37 7.03 17.22
CA ASN A 79 19.72 5.90 18.11
C ASN A 79 19.34 4.54 17.50
N PHE A 80 19.93 4.20 16.35
CA PHE A 80 19.80 2.87 15.75
C PHE A 80 20.73 1.87 16.42
N HIS A 81 20.16 1.03 17.29
CA HIS A 81 20.88 -0.12 17.84
C HIS A 81 20.94 -1.25 16.78
N ILE A 82 21.87 -1.13 15.84
CA ILE A 82 22.10 -2.14 14.79
C ILE A 82 22.54 -3.45 15.43
N PRO A 83 21.79 -4.57 15.31
CA PRO A 83 22.23 -5.85 15.81
C PRO A 83 23.44 -6.35 15.04
N ASN A 84 24.39 -6.97 15.72
CA ASN A 84 25.59 -7.51 15.09
C ASN A 84 25.24 -8.49 13.94
N ALA A 85 26.00 -8.39 12.84
CA ALA A 85 26.18 -9.42 11.81
C ALA A 85 25.09 -9.63 10.72
N LYS A 86 24.30 -8.63 10.33
CA LYS A 86 23.30 -8.77 9.23
C LYS A 86 23.52 -7.83 8.06
N LEU A 87 23.34 -8.32 6.82
CA LEU A 87 23.43 -7.50 5.61
C LEU A 87 22.21 -6.58 5.47
N ILE A 88 22.44 -5.34 5.06
CA ILE A 88 21.39 -4.33 4.83
C ILE A 88 21.47 -3.85 3.39
N LEU A 89 20.34 -3.91 2.69
CA LEU A 89 20.12 -3.28 1.39
C LEU A 89 19.44 -1.92 1.60
N ILE A 90 20.05 -0.85 1.12
CA ILE A 90 19.45 0.48 1.07
C ILE A 90 19.03 0.77 -0.38
N VAL A 91 17.80 1.26 -0.53
CA VAL A 91 17.25 1.75 -1.79
C VAL A 91 16.91 3.22 -1.60
N GLU A 92 17.68 4.10 -2.24
CA GLU A 92 17.38 5.52 -2.34
C GLU A 92 16.64 5.81 -3.64
N ILE A 93 15.55 6.56 -3.56
CA ILE A 93 14.77 7.02 -4.71
C ILE A 93 15.02 8.51 -4.83
N LEU A 94 15.78 8.90 -5.84
CA LEU A 94 16.34 10.24 -5.97
C LEU A 94 15.32 11.18 -6.62
N GLN A 95 14.90 10.83 -7.84
CA GLN A 95 13.98 11.62 -8.65
C GLN A 95 13.16 10.72 -9.59
N GLY A 96 12.03 11.23 -10.05
CA GLY A 96 11.36 10.74 -11.24
C GLY A 96 11.70 11.58 -12.47
N ARG A 97 11.45 11.03 -13.66
CA ARG A 97 11.43 11.72 -14.96
C ARG A 97 10.22 11.27 -15.78
N ALA A 98 9.80 12.12 -16.72
CA ALA A 98 8.78 11.82 -17.72
C ALA A 98 7.42 11.36 -17.16
N PHE A 99 7.04 11.82 -15.97
CA PHE A 99 5.71 11.59 -15.41
C PHE A 99 4.69 12.50 -16.12
N THR A 100 4.00 12.00 -17.15
CA THR A 100 3.08 12.81 -17.97
C THR A 100 1.60 12.51 -17.73
N ASN A 101 1.26 11.45 -16.99
CA ASN A 101 -0.13 10.99 -16.80
C ASN A 101 -1.09 12.01 -16.14
N HIS A 102 -0.56 13.03 -15.46
CA HIS A 102 -1.35 14.13 -14.87
C HIS A 102 -1.52 15.34 -15.79
N LEU A 103 -0.85 15.39 -16.95
CA LEU A 103 -0.93 16.51 -17.91
C LEU A 103 -1.96 16.20 -19.01
N GLN A 104 -3.24 16.21 -18.66
CA GLN A 104 -4.33 15.87 -19.58
C GLN A 104 -4.96 17.10 -20.24
N THR A 105 -4.83 18.26 -19.61
CA THR A 105 -5.38 19.55 -20.07
C THR A 105 -4.31 20.65 -20.02
N TYR A 106 -4.59 21.77 -20.69
CA TYR A 106 -3.74 22.97 -20.61
C TYR A 106 -3.75 23.61 -19.21
N GLU A 107 -4.82 23.40 -18.43
CA GLU A 107 -4.91 23.84 -17.04
C GLU A 107 -3.95 23.05 -16.14
N ASP A 108 -3.80 21.73 -16.35
CA ASP A 108 -2.86 20.89 -15.59
C ASP A 108 -1.40 21.37 -15.74
N ILE A 109 -1.03 21.82 -16.95
CA ILE A 109 0.30 22.39 -17.25
C ILE A 109 0.52 23.67 -16.42
N GLN A 110 -0.45 24.59 -16.41
CA GLN A 110 -0.38 25.83 -15.61
C GLN A 110 -0.37 25.55 -14.09
N ILE A 111 -1.04 24.48 -13.65
CA ILE A 111 -1.03 24.02 -12.26
C ILE A 111 0.34 23.44 -11.86
N GLU A 112 1.03 22.75 -12.77
CA GLU A 112 2.43 22.31 -12.56
C GLU A 112 3.40 23.49 -12.52
N GLU A 113 3.33 24.42 -13.49
CA GLU A 113 4.19 25.62 -13.55
C GLU A 113 4.08 26.48 -12.28
N SER A 114 2.85 26.67 -11.78
CA SER A 114 2.57 27.39 -10.53
C SER A 114 2.84 26.58 -9.26
N LYS A 115 3.20 25.29 -9.38
CA LYS A 115 3.45 24.33 -8.28
C LYS A 115 2.31 24.21 -7.27
N SER A 116 1.10 24.59 -7.68
CA SER A 116 -0.07 24.80 -6.81
C SER A 116 -1.01 23.59 -6.72
N SER A 117 -0.54 22.42 -7.18
CA SER A 117 -1.36 21.21 -7.36
C SER A 117 -2.03 20.70 -6.08
N ASP A 118 -3.36 20.52 -6.16
CA ASP A 118 -4.21 19.79 -5.20
C ASP A 118 -3.89 18.28 -5.17
N ILE A 119 -2.91 17.82 -5.95
CA ILE A 119 -2.50 16.42 -6.07
C ILE A 119 -1.08 16.27 -5.51
N LYS A 120 -0.95 15.45 -4.46
CA LYS A 120 0.35 14.99 -3.95
C LYS A 120 0.59 13.55 -4.39
N MET A 121 1.78 13.25 -4.88
CA MET A 121 2.20 11.88 -5.12
C MET A 121 2.83 11.29 -3.86
N GLN A 122 2.73 9.97 -3.73
CA GLN A 122 3.26 9.22 -2.60
C GLN A 122 3.71 7.84 -3.08
N LEU A 123 4.79 7.32 -2.49
CA LEU A 123 5.40 6.05 -2.85
C LEU A 123 5.33 5.06 -1.69
N ASP A 124 4.92 3.84 -1.97
CA ASP A 124 5.03 2.68 -1.08
C ASP A 124 6.04 1.70 -1.66
N ILE A 125 6.81 1.05 -0.79
CA ILE A 125 7.85 0.09 -1.21
C ILE A 125 7.86 -1.14 -0.29
N GLY A 126 7.98 -2.33 -0.87
CA GLY A 126 7.96 -3.59 -0.15
C GLY A 126 9.03 -4.59 -0.61
N TYR A 127 9.59 -5.34 0.33
CA TYR A 127 10.51 -6.45 0.08
C TYR A 127 10.34 -7.53 1.15
N LYS A 128 10.12 -8.78 0.73
CA LYS A 128 9.72 -9.89 1.60
C LYS A 128 8.59 -9.48 2.57
N ASN A 129 8.87 -9.40 3.87
CA ASN A 129 7.90 -9.06 4.92
C ASN A 129 8.01 -7.60 5.41
N SER A 130 8.93 -6.82 4.84
CA SER A 130 9.17 -5.42 5.18
C SER A 130 8.49 -4.50 4.18
N ARG A 131 7.77 -3.48 4.68
CA ARG A 131 7.06 -2.48 3.87
C ARG A 131 7.23 -1.10 4.47
N PHE A 132 7.48 -0.10 3.64
CA PHE A 132 7.67 1.30 4.03
C PHE A 132 6.76 2.23 3.24
N HIS A 133 6.30 3.29 3.92
CA HIS A 133 5.44 4.34 3.38
C HIS A 133 6.24 5.64 3.24
N GLY A 134 6.50 6.06 2.00
CA GLY A 134 7.24 7.28 1.69
C GLY A 134 6.49 8.56 2.06
N ARG A 135 7.22 9.65 2.24
CA ARG A 135 6.68 11.00 2.42
C ARG A 135 6.02 11.48 1.12
N HIS A 136 4.98 12.32 1.25
CA HIS A 136 4.32 12.95 0.10
C HIS A 136 5.28 13.90 -0.64
N PHE A 137 5.31 13.82 -1.98
CA PHE A 137 6.02 14.72 -2.88
C PHE A 137 5.04 15.42 -3.85
N HIS A 138 5.53 16.39 -4.62
CA HIS A 138 4.69 17.12 -5.58
C HIS A 138 4.38 16.26 -6.81
N CYS A 139 3.19 16.44 -7.37
CA CYS A 139 2.87 15.96 -8.72
C CYS A 139 3.51 16.92 -9.74
N SER A 140 4.44 16.42 -10.55
CA SER A 140 5.19 17.13 -11.58
C SER A 140 5.86 16.13 -12.52
N THR A 141 6.35 16.58 -13.67
CA THR A 141 6.97 15.76 -14.73
C THR A 141 8.32 15.16 -14.30
N GLU A 142 9.11 15.93 -13.55
CA GLU A 142 10.38 15.50 -12.96
C GLU A 142 10.34 15.67 -11.42
N PRO A 143 9.64 14.80 -10.69
CA PRO A 143 9.45 14.94 -9.25
C PRO A 143 10.74 14.60 -8.49
N VAL A 144 11.27 15.55 -7.73
CA VAL A 144 12.35 15.28 -6.77
C VAL A 144 11.77 14.52 -5.58
N ILE A 145 12.30 13.34 -5.29
CA ILE A 145 11.80 12.43 -4.25
C ILE A 145 12.72 12.43 -3.04
N ASN A 146 14.01 12.12 -3.24
CA ASN A 146 15.07 12.03 -2.21
C ASN A 146 14.64 11.30 -0.93
N GLN A 147 14.29 10.02 -1.04
CA GLN A 147 13.89 9.17 0.09
C GLN A 147 14.64 7.84 0.07
N SER A 148 15.11 7.39 1.24
CA SER A 148 15.84 6.14 1.42
C SER A 148 15.06 5.11 2.24
N PHE A 149 15.17 3.84 1.86
CA PHE A 149 14.46 2.71 2.45
C PHE A 149 15.43 1.56 2.71
N CYS A 150 15.44 1.02 3.94
CA CYS A 150 16.43 0.05 4.38
C CYS A 150 15.78 -1.33 4.62
N PHE A 151 16.30 -2.37 3.96
CA PHE A 151 15.83 -3.73 4.03
C PHE A 151 16.89 -4.65 4.65
N GLU A 152 16.55 -5.26 5.79
CA GLU A 152 17.34 -6.30 6.43
C GLU A 152 17.27 -7.58 5.57
N LEU A 153 18.42 -8.09 5.12
CA LEU A 153 18.49 -9.27 4.28
C LEU A 153 18.63 -10.52 5.14
N HIS A 154 17.59 -11.37 5.11
CA HIS A 154 17.55 -12.66 5.80
C HIS A 154 17.69 -13.82 4.81
N SER A 155 18.45 -14.84 5.21
CA SER A 155 18.39 -16.18 4.63
C SER A 155 17.03 -16.79 4.92
N ASP A 156 16.46 -17.51 3.95
CA ASP A 156 15.19 -18.23 4.16
C ASP A 156 15.39 -19.60 4.85
N ASP A 157 16.65 -20.02 5.06
CA ASP A 157 17.01 -21.11 5.98
C ASP A 157 16.78 -20.68 7.44
N THR A 158 16.17 -21.57 8.24
CA THR A 158 15.79 -21.34 9.65
C THR A 158 16.96 -21.32 10.64
N ASP A 159 18.20 -21.46 10.18
CA ASP A 159 19.40 -21.37 11.01
C ASP A 159 19.76 -19.89 11.28
N GLU A 160 19.23 -19.31 12.35
CA GLU A 160 19.50 -17.92 12.81
C GLU A 160 20.98 -17.59 13.13
N LYS A 161 21.92 -18.52 12.85
CA LYS A 161 23.32 -18.50 13.29
C LYS A 161 24.35 -18.58 12.16
N LYS A 162 23.92 -18.50 10.89
CA LYS A 162 24.83 -18.42 9.74
C LYS A 162 24.83 -16.99 9.17
N ASP A 163 26.02 -16.41 9.06
CA ASP A 163 26.24 -15.16 8.33
C ASP A 163 25.80 -15.34 6.86
N LEU A 164 25.01 -14.42 6.31
CA LEU A 164 24.62 -14.48 4.88
C LEU A 164 25.85 -14.29 3.98
N ASN A 165 26.06 -15.25 3.08
CA ASN A 165 26.98 -15.11 1.95
C ASN A 165 26.24 -14.60 0.71
N LEU A 166 26.94 -13.83 -0.13
CA LEU A 166 26.44 -13.28 -1.40
C LEU A 166 25.98 -14.37 -2.37
N GLU A 167 26.63 -15.54 -2.33
CA GLU A 167 26.27 -16.72 -3.11
C GLU A 167 24.86 -17.24 -2.74
N GLN A 168 24.44 -17.11 -1.47
CA GLN A 168 23.07 -17.45 -1.03
C GLN A 168 22.03 -16.42 -1.51
N LEU A 169 22.41 -15.14 -1.63
CA LEU A 169 21.52 -14.09 -2.17
C LEU A 169 21.28 -14.23 -3.68
N LEU A 170 22.17 -14.91 -4.41
CA LEU A 170 21.92 -15.34 -5.79
C LEU A 170 21.07 -16.62 -5.83
N VAL A 171 21.51 -17.66 -5.13
CA VAL A 171 20.92 -19.02 -5.23
C VAL A 171 19.55 -19.15 -4.55
N GLY A 172 19.21 -18.22 -3.65
CA GLY A 172 17.94 -18.19 -2.90
C GLY A 172 16.70 -18.21 -3.79
N LYS A 173 15.77 -19.13 -3.50
CA LYS A 173 14.50 -19.31 -4.22
C LYS A 173 13.35 -19.51 -3.22
N PRO A 174 12.16 -18.95 -3.48
CA PRO A 174 11.80 -18.15 -4.65
C PRO A 174 12.44 -16.75 -4.63
N ILE A 175 12.64 -16.20 -5.82
CA ILE A 175 13.14 -14.82 -6.00
C ILE A 175 12.20 -13.87 -5.28
N SER A 176 12.75 -13.01 -4.43
CA SER A 176 11.99 -11.92 -3.82
C SER A 176 12.36 -10.62 -4.53
N LEU A 177 11.41 -10.04 -5.26
CA LEU A 177 11.55 -8.74 -5.90
C LEU A 177 11.21 -7.64 -4.90
N ILE A 178 11.69 -6.42 -5.18
CA ILE A 178 11.21 -5.21 -4.53
C ILE A 178 9.99 -4.75 -5.31
N GLN A 179 8.86 -4.55 -4.65
CA GLN A 179 7.71 -3.90 -5.25
C GLN A 179 7.73 -2.41 -4.91
N ILE A 180 7.59 -1.55 -5.93
CA ILE A 180 7.40 -0.11 -5.79
C ILE A 180 6.00 0.23 -6.31
N VAL A 181 5.25 1.01 -5.55
CA VAL A 181 3.89 1.46 -5.88
C VAL A 181 3.84 2.97 -5.73
N ILE A 182 3.35 3.69 -6.74
CA ILE A 182 3.11 5.14 -6.66
C ILE A 182 1.62 5.39 -6.70
N THR A 183 1.14 6.20 -5.76
CA THR A 183 -0.25 6.68 -5.70
C THR A 183 -0.31 8.20 -5.74
N SER A 184 -1.37 8.74 -6.32
CA SER A 184 -1.73 10.15 -6.27
C SER A 184 -2.87 10.34 -5.26
N THR A 185 -2.75 11.36 -4.41
CA THR A 185 -3.77 11.74 -3.42
C THR A 185 -4.26 13.14 -3.73
N LYS A 186 -5.55 13.29 -4.04
CA LYS A 186 -6.21 14.59 -4.27
C LYS A 186 -6.66 15.19 -2.93
N LEU A 187 -5.94 16.20 -2.43
CA LEU A 187 -6.05 16.72 -1.06
C LEU A 187 -7.47 17.20 -0.70
N SER A 188 -8.12 17.94 -1.60
CA SER A 188 -9.49 18.43 -1.45
C SER A 188 -10.53 17.36 -1.11
N THR A 189 -10.32 16.12 -1.57
CA THR A 189 -11.25 15.00 -1.36
C THR A 189 -10.72 13.98 -0.36
N GLY A 190 -9.43 13.68 -0.42
CA GLY A 190 -8.81 12.48 0.16
C GLY A 190 -8.94 11.22 -0.72
N ARG A 191 -9.33 11.35 -2.00
CA ARG A 191 -9.31 10.23 -2.96
C ARG A 191 -7.86 9.91 -3.31
N ARG A 192 -7.51 8.62 -3.20
CA ARG A 192 -6.28 8.02 -3.70
C ARG A 192 -6.56 7.31 -5.02
N SER A 193 -5.54 7.25 -5.87
CA SER A 193 -5.55 6.55 -7.16
C SER A 193 -4.14 5.98 -7.43
N LEU A 194 -4.07 4.80 -8.06
CA LEU A 194 -2.80 4.23 -8.51
C LEU A 194 -2.24 5.05 -9.68
N VAL A 195 -0.94 5.36 -9.65
CA VAL A 195 -0.22 6.03 -10.75
C VAL A 195 0.66 5.02 -11.49
N ALA A 196 1.32 4.13 -10.75
CA ALA A 196 2.16 3.06 -11.27
C ALA A 196 2.37 1.95 -10.22
N SER A 197 2.68 0.75 -10.70
CA SER A 197 3.26 -0.36 -9.92
C SER A 197 4.48 -0.87 -10.68
N ALA A 198 5.47 -1.42 -9.98
CA ALA A 198 6.66 -2.00 -10.59
C ALA A 198 7.29 -3.06 -9.69
N TYR A 199 7.84 -4.10 -10.29
CA TYR A 199 8.65 -5.11 -9.61
C TYR A 199 10.10 -4.99 -10.08
N PHE A 200 11.02 -4.91 -9.12
CA PHE A 200 12.42 -4.58 -9.34
C PHE A 200 13.34 -5.65 -8.74
N ASP A 201 14.20 -6.24 -9.57
CA ASP A 201 15.31 -7.06 -9.09
C ASP A 201 16.56 -6.21 -8.94
N TRP A 202 16.99 -6.02 -7.70
CA TRP A 202 18.21 -5.28 -7.37
C TRP A 202 19.49 -6.11 -7.55
N ARG A 203 19.40 -7.45 -7.59
CA ARG A 203 20.55 -8.35 -7.58
C ARG A 203 21.47 -8.16 -8.80
N PRO A 204 20.99 -7.99 -10.06
CA PRO A 204 21.86 -7.78 -11.21
C PRO A 204 22.70 -6.50 -11.12
N TYR A 205 22.15 -5.44 -10.52
CA TYR A 205 22.83 -4.15 -10.39
C TYR A 205 23.98 -4.20 -9.39
N LEU A 206 23.77 -4.82 -8.22
CA LEU A 206 24.78 -4.88 -7.15
C LEU A 206 25.72 -6.09 -7.25
N LEU A 207 25.30 -7.19 -7.86
CA LEU A 207 26.08 -8.44 -7.92
C LEU A 207 26.62 -8.75 -9.32
N GLY A 208 25.97 -8.26 -10.39
CA GLY A 208 26.36 -8.54 -11.79
C GLY A 208 27.23 -7.49 -12.45
N ASN A 209 27.45 -6.32 -11.83
CA ASN A 209 27.99 -5.14 -12.51
C ASN A 209 29.46 -4.84 -12.13
N SER A 210 30.33 -4.78 -13.14
CA SER A 210 31.73 -4.34 -12.97
C SER A 210 31.87 -2.81 -12.77
N LYS A 211 30.79 -2.04 -12.92
CA LYS A 211 30.73 -0.58 -12.77
C LYS A 211 30.20 -0.11 -11.40
N CYS A 212 30.41 -0.89 -10.32
CA CYS A 212 30.17 -0.39 -8.97
C CYS A 212 31.09 0.82 -8.72
N THR A 213 30.53 2.00 -8.44
CA THR A 213 31.28 3.27 -8.44
C THR A 213 32.14 3.45 -7.20
N GLU A 214 31.76 2.80 -6.10
CA GLU A 214 32.51 2.75 -4.85
C GLU A 214 32.59 1.30 -4.37
N VAL A 215 33.81 0.85 -4.08
CA VAL A 215 34.10 -0.50 -3.56
C VAL A 215 35.01 -0.37 -2.34
N ASN A 216 34.39 -0.13 -1.19
CA ASN A 216 34.99 -0.42 0.11
C ASN A 216 34.64 -1.88 0.47
N PRO A 217 35.53 -2.67 1.11
CA PRO A 217 35.24 -4.08 1.47
C PRO A 217 33.93 -4.34 2.24
N TYR A 218 33.29 -3.30 2.80
CA TYR A 218 32.02 -3.39 3.54
C TYR A 218 30.84 -2.60 2.93
N HIS A 219 31.05 -1.88 1.83
CA HIS A 219 30.06 -0.99 1.20
C HIS A 219 30.16 -1.03 -0.33
N TRP A 220 29.09 -1.46 -0.99
CA TRP A 220 28.94 -1.44 -2.45
C TRP A 220 27.79 -0.54 -2.85
N THR A 221 28.01 0.36 -3.81
CA THR A 221 26.99 1.28 -4.32
C THR A 221 26.93 1.32 -5.84
N THR A 222 25.72 1.37 -6.38
CA THR A 222 25.44 1.54 -7.82
C THR A 222 24.17 2.38 -8.03
N ASN A 223 24.10 3.10 -9.14
CA ASN A 223 22.85 3.72 -9.59
C ASN A 223 22.09 2.75 -10.51
N ALA A 224 20.76 2.89 -10.55
CA ALA A 224 19.87 2.17 -11.44
C ALA A 224 18.75 3.12 -11.92
N SER A 225 18.17 2.85 -13.08
CA SER A 225 16.94 3.51 -13.52
C SER A 225 15.87 2.45 -13.77
N LEU A 226 14.66 2.73 -13.30
CA LEU A 226 13.51 1.83 -13.35
C LEU A 226 12.37 2.50 -14.13
N GLU A 227 12.02 1.93 -15.28
CA GLU A 227 10.84 2.32 -16.05
C GLU A 227 9.57 1.82 -15.35
N LEU A 228 8.54 2.67 -15.29
CA LEU A 228 7.25 2.36 -14.69
C LEU A 228 6.21 2.13 -15.79
N GLN A 229 5.50 1.00 -15.74
CA GLN A 229 4.45 0.69 -16.70
C GLN A 229 3.17 1.49 -16.41
N SER A 230 2.32 1.64 -17.43
CA SER A 230 1.01 2.27 -17.27
C SER A 230 0.07 1.41 -16.43
N THR A 231 -0.84 2.07 -15.72
CA THR A 231 -1.92 1.39 -14.99
C THR A 231 -3.13 1.05 -15.86
N ASP A 232 -3.14 1.46 -17.13
CA ASP A 232 -4.12 1.00 -18.13
C ASP A 232 -3.51 -0.09 -19.02
N PRO A 233 -3.99 -1.35 -18.98
CA PRO A 233 -3.44 -2.44 -19.77
C PRO A 233 -3.34 -2.22 -21.28
N ASP A 234 -4.20 -1.36 -21.86
CA ASP A 234 -4.14 -1.03 -23.30
C ASP A 234 -3.11 0.07 -23.61
N CYS A 235 -2.63 0.80 -22.59
CA CYS A 235 -1.74 1.94 -22.74
C CYS A 235 -0.27 1.52 -22.71
N LYS A 236 0.36 1.48 -23.89
CA LYS A 236 1.77 1.07 -24.09
C LYS A 236 2.79 2.18 -23.80
N VAL A 237 2.38 3.29 -23.20
CA VAL A 237 3.26 4.42 -22.82
C VAL A 237 3.64 4.24 -21.35
N PRO A 238 4.93 4.29 -20.96
CA PRO A 238 5.31 4.21 -19.55
C PRO A 238 4.77 5.39 -18.74
N ALA A 239 4.43 5.15 -17.48
CA ALA A 239 3.94 6.17 -16.56
C ALA A 239 5.03 7.15 -16.07
N GLY A 240 6.30 6.78 -16.25
CA GLY A 240 7.48 7.56 -15.87
C GLY A 240 8.72 6.68 -15.69
N ILE A 241 9.83 7.27 -15.27
CA ILE A 241 11.08 6.56 -14.92
C ILE A 241 11.55 7.05 -13.55
N LEU A 242 11.94 6.14 -12.66
CA LEU A 242 12.61 6.47 -11.39
C LEU A 242 14.14 6.32 -11.52
N ASP A 243 14.88 7.26 -10.95
CA ASP A 243 16.31 7.06 -10.66
C ASP A 243 16.50 6.58 -9.22
N LEU A 244 17.22 5.48 -9.09
CA LEU A 244 17.50 4.78 -7.86
C LEU A 244 19.00 4.78 -7.57
N ARG A 245 19.38 4.86 -6.30
CA ARG A 245 20.69 4.42 -5.81
C ARG A 245 20.50 3.21 -4.92
N LEU A 246 21.31 2.18 -5.14
CA LEU A 246 21.29 0.93 -4.38
C LEU A 246 22.61 0.81 -3.65
N SER A 247 22.55 0.56 -2.35
CA SER A 247 23.75 0.34 -1.52
C SER A 247 23.60 -0.93 -0.69
N LEU A 248 24.63 -1.78 -0.67
CA LEU A 248 24.69 -2.99 0.16
C LEU A 248 25.75 -2.80 1.26
N ILE A 249 25.35 -2.97 2.51
CA ILE A 249 26.19 -2.70 3.70
C ILE A 249 26.38 -3.97 4.54
N SER A 250 27.63 -4.21 4.95
CA SER A 250 28.01 -5.22 5.94
C SER A 250 28.45 -4.53 7.26
N PRO A 251 27.68 -4.57 8.36
CA PRO A 251 27.94 -3.74 9.55
C PRO A 251 29.21 -4.03 10.37
N LYS A 252 30.04 -5.01 9.98
CA LYS A 252 31.14 -5.53 10.80
C LYS A 252 32.45 -4.73 10.73
N GLU A 253 32.41 -3.40 10.88
CA GLU A 253 33.56 -2.55 11.32
C GLU A 253 33.17 -1.05 11.44
N PHE A 254 32.33 -0.70 12.44
CA PHE A 254 31.99 0.71 12.74
C PHE A 254 32.25 1.13 14.22
N THR A 255 33.11 0.39 14.92
CA THR A 255 33.44 0.63 16.34
C THR A 255 34.93 0.45 16.62
N GLU A 256 35.78 1.41 16.17
CA GLU A 256 37.08 1.76 16.80
C GLU A 256 37.81 2.95 16.11
N THR A 257 37.13 4.08 15.83
CA THR A 257 37.75 5.29 15.23
C THR A 257 37.39 6.63 15.90
N LYS A 258 37.21 6.64 17.22
CA LYS A 258 37.29 7.86 18.04
C LYS A 258 38.26 7.65 19.21
N TYR A 259 39.00 8.69 19.58
CA TYR A 259 40.11 8.73 20.55
C TYR A 259 41.47 8.15 20.11
N CYS A 260 42.09 8.80 19.12
CA CYS A 260 43.55 8.88 19.00
C CYS A 260 44.01 10.34 18.98
N HIS A 261 43.77 11.08 20.07
CA HIS A 261 44.52 12.31 20.33
C HIS A 261 45.92 11.95 20.83
N ARG A 262 46.93 12.71 20.40
CA ARG A 262 48.33 12.49 20.82
C ARG A 262 48.47 12.54 22.34
N SER A 263 49.14 11.52 22.88
CA SER A 263 50.02 11.68 24.03
C SER A 263 51.33 10.98 23.70
N GLU A 264 52.44 11.67 23.88
CA GLU A 264 53.79 11.11 23.70
C GLU A 264 54.24 10.54 25.05
N ASN A 265 54.67 9.27 25.07
CA ASN A 265 55.71 8.78 25.99
C ASN A 265 56.20 7.38 25.55
N PRO A 266 57.49 7.04 25.74
CA PRO A 266 58.07 5.74 25.40
C PRO A 266 58.04 4.73 26.57
N LEU A 267 58.46 3.50 26.28
CA LEU A 267 58.43 2.29 27.13
C LEU A 267 57.00 1.73 27.37
N ASP A 268 56.77 0.42 27.56
CA ASP A 268 57.69 -0.72 27.68
C ASP A 268 57.20 -1.94 26.84
N SER A 269 57.67 -3.14 27.15
CA SER A 269 57.76 -4.29 26.24
C SER A 269 56.87 -5.49 26.62
N LYS A 270 56.59 -6.31 25.59
CA LYS A 270 56.11 -7.73 25.59
C LYS A 270 54.60 -8.01 25.52
N LYS A 271 54.26 -8.80 24.48
CA LYS A 271 53.21 -9.84 24.41
C LYS A 271 51.75 -9.47 24.71
N SER A 272 50.93 -9.46 23.67
CA SER A 272 49.60 -10.10 23.72
C SER A 272 49.20 -10.67 22.35
N ASN A 273 48.54 -11.81 22.38
CA ASN A 273 48.32 -12.72 21.26
C ASN A 273 47.45 -12.12 20.14
N ILE A 274 47.96 -12.07 18.89
CA ILE A 274 47.13 -11.80 17.71
C ILE A 274 46.27 -13.03 17.42
N THR A 275 45.03 -13.02 17.92
CA THR A 275 44.00 -13.94 17.44
C THR A 275 43.42 -13.40 16.14
N HIS A 276 43.70 -14.08 15.02
CA HIS A 276 43.11 -13.74 13.73
C HIS A 276 41.59 -13.98 13.76
N ARG A 277 40.80 -12.96 14.10
CA ARG A 277 39.40 -12.88 13.66
C ARG A 277 39.38 -12.54 12.17
N GLY A 278 38.65 -13.31 11.39
CA GLY A 278 38.54 -13.09 9.94
C GLY A 278 37.76 -11.82 9.63
N SER A 279 38.37 -10.88 8.89
CA SER A 279 37.66 -9.74 8.30
C SER A 279 36.67 -10.26 7.24
N TYR A 280 35.40 -9.90 7.40
CA TYR A 280 34.29 -10.33 6.54
C TYR A 280 34.24 -9.49 5.26
N ARG A 281 35.29 -9.59 4.43
CA ARG A 281 35.32 -8.95 3.10
C ARG A 281 34.19 -9.49 2.24
N LEU A 282 33.36 -8.59 1.70
CA LEU A 282 32.39 -8.94 0.66
C LEU A 282 33.15 -9.45 -0.57
N LYS A 283 33.17 -10.77 -0.78
CA LYS A 283 33.90 -11.42 -1.86
C LYS A 283 33.17 -11.17 -3.18
N GLN A 284 33.71 -10.28 -3.99
CA GLN A 284 33.19 -10.01 -5.34
C GLN A 284 33.17 -11.30 -6.16
N LEU A 285 31.99 -11.65 -6.69
CA LEU A 285 31.80 -12.80 -7.56
C LEU A 285 32.23 -12.43 -9.00
N SER A 286 32.64 -13.41 -9.80
CA SER A 286 33.10 -13.11 -11.16
C SER A 286 31.92 -12.70 -12.06
N PRO A 287 32.03 -11.59 -12.82
CA PRO A 287 30.93 -11.09 -13.65
C PRO A 287 30.35 -12.12 -14.63
N SER A 288 31.18 -13.05 -15.12
CA SER A 288 30.76 -14.13 -16.01
C SER A 288 29.88 -15.18 -15.32
N LEU A 289 30.17 -15.55 -14.06
CA LEU A 289 29.32 -16.47 -13.31
C LEU A 289 27.99 -15.81 -12.94
N THR A 290 28.00 -14.54 -12.54
CA THR A 290 26.78 -13.81 -12.19
C THR A 290 25.90 -13.56 -13.41
N GLN A 291 26.48 -13.17 -14.56
CA GLN A 291 25.74 -13.00 -15.81
C GLN A 291 25.12 -14.32 -16.28
N ALA A 292 25.88 -15.42 -16.27
CA ALA A 292 25.37 -16.75 -16.61
C ALA A 292 24.27 -17.21 -15.63
N HIS A 293 24.38 -16.88 -14.34
CA HIS A 293 23.36 -17.17 -13.34
C HIS A 293 22.03 -16.48 -13.66
N PHE A 294 22.03 -15.15 -13.88
CA PHE A 294 20.80 -14.42 -14.21
C PHE A 294 20.20 -14.84 -15.56
N GLN A 295 21.03 -15.20 -16.55
CA GLN A 295 20.55 -15.77 -17.82
C GLN A 295 19.84 -17.13 -17.61
N LEU A 296 20.43 -18.04 -16.82
CA LEU A 296 19.82 -19.33 -16.48
C LEU A 296 18.58 -19.18 -15.60
N GLU A 297 18.50 -18.14 -14.77
CA GLU A 297 17.33 -17.85 -13.95
C GLU A 297 16.16 -17.32 -14.78
N SER A 298 16.42 -16.36 -15.69
CA SER A 298 15.47 -15.85 -16.66
C SER A 298 14.93 -16.95 -17.58
N ALA A 299 15.82 -17.79 -18.14
CA ALA A 299 15.43 -18.93 -18.96
C ALA A 299 14.48 -19.90 -18.22
N ARG A 300 14.75 -20.19 -16.94
CA ARG A 300 13.89 -21.03 -16.08
C ARG A 300 12.55 -20.38 -15.73
N ALA A 301 12.45 -19.05 -15.70
CA ALA A 301 11.17 -18.37 -15.52
C ALA A 301 10.30 -18.55 -16.77
N VAL A 302 10.86 -18.27 -17.95
CA VAL A 302 10.20 -18.44 -19.25
C VAL A 302 9.83 -19.90 -19.51
N GLU A 303 10.69 -20.87 -19.17
CA GLU A 303 10.41 -22.30 -19.28
C GLU A 303 9.21 -22.73 -18.40
N ARG A 304 9.15 -22.23 -17.17
CA ARG A 304 8.07 -22.50 -16.21
C ARG A 304 6.74 -21.93 -16.70
N GLU A 305 6.72 -20.69 -17.17
CA GLU A 305 5.52 -20.03 -17.69
C GLU A 305 4.99 -20.70 -18.96
N ASN A 306 5.88 -21.09 -19.88
CA ASN A 306 5.50 -21.86 -21.06
C ASN A 306 4.96 -23.26 -20.70
N SER A 307 5.59 -23.95 -19.74
CA SER A 307 5.16 -25.26 -19.27
C SER A 307 3.77 -25.19 -18.62
N PHE A 308 3.55 -24.21 -17.74
CA PHE A 308 2.25 -23.95 -17.11
C PHE A 308 1.18 -23.59 -18.16
N THR A 309 1.51 -22.72 -19.10
CA THR A 309 0.59 -22.32 -20.19
C THR A 309 0.20 -23.51 -21.05
N ASN A 310 1.14 -24.41 -21.37
CA ASN A 310 0.85 -25.62 -22.14
C ASN A 310 0.02 -26.64 -21.34
N TYR A 311 0.27 -26.79 -20.03
CA TYR A 311 -0.61 -27.56 -19.13
C TYR A 311 -2.04 -27.00 -19.12
N VAL A 312 -2.22 -25.69 -18.92
CA VAL A 312 -3.55 -25.05 -18.94
C VAL A 312 -4.24 -25.22 -20.29
N ARG A 313 -3.52 -25.09 -21.42
CA ARG A 313 -4.04 -25.36 -22.76
C ARG A 313 -4.46 -26.83 -22.96
N GLN A 314 -3.85 -27.78 -22.26
CA GLN A 314 -4.31 -29.18 -22.26
C GLN A 314 -5.54 -29.34 -21.38
N TRP A 315 -5.47 -28.91 -20.13
CA TRP A 315 -6.57 -29.00 -19.16
C TRP A 315 -7.86 -28.36 -19.68
N TRP A 316 -7.78 -27.22 -20.37
CA TRP A 316 -8.93 -26.56 -20.99
C TRP A 316 -9.53 -27.37 -22.15
N ARG A 317 -8.70 -28.02 -22.98
CA ARG A 317 -9.18 -28.91 -24.05
C ARG A 317 -9.86 -30.15 -23.47
N GLU A 318 -9.30 -30.73 -22.41
CA GLU A 318 -9.93 -31.85 -21.69
C GLU A 318 -11.29 -31.44 -21.10
N LEU A 319 -11.37 -30.24 -20.51
CA LEU A 319 -12.61 -29.69 -19.94
C LEU A 319 -13.70 -29.53 -21.02
N THR A 320 -13.39 -28.85 -22.13
CA THR A 320 -14.39 -28.60 -23.19
C THR A 320 -14.77 -29.87 -23.97
N GLN A 321 -13.90 -30.89 -23.99
CA GLN A 321 -14.22 -32.21 -24.55
C GLN A 321 -15.18 -33.05 -23.69
N LEU A 322 -15.42 -32.70 -22.42
CA LEU A 322 -16.40 -33.42 -21.58
C LEU A 322 -17.82 -33.32 -22.14
N ARG A 323 -18.20 -32.12 -22.62
CA ARG A 323 -19.48 -31.81 -23.27
C ARG A 323 -19.30 -30.58 -24.17
N GLU A 324 -19.51 -30.75 -25.47
CA GLU A 324 -19.45 -29.63 -26.42
C GLU A 324 -20.50 -28.54 -26.09
N GLY A 325 -20.15 -27.27 -26.30
CA GLY A 325 -20.98 -26.10 -25.99
C GLY A 325 -21.18 -25.80 -24.49
N PHE A 326 -21.14 -26.80 -23.62
CA PHE A 326 -21.52 -26.73 -22.20
C PHE A 326 -20.74 -25.72 -21.32
N PHE A 327 -19.56 -25.30 -21.78
CA PHE A 327 -18.69 -24.33 -21.10
C PHE A 327 -18.62 -22.96 -21.81
N ALA A 328 -19.40 -22.72 -22.87
CA ALA A 328 -19.37 -21.45 -23.61
C ALA A 328 -19.83 -20.26 -22.75
N ASP A 329 -20.93 -20.45 -21.99
CA ASP A 329 -21.53 -19.42 -21.15
C ASP A 329 -21.04 -19.45 -19.68
N ARG A 330 -20.23 -20.45 -19.30
CA ARG A 330 -19.75 -20.63 -17.91
C ARG A 330 -18.51 -19.78 -17.65
N LEU A 331 -18.55 -18.93 -16.63
CA LEU A 331 -17.45 -18.03 -16.26
C LEU A 331 -16.27 -18.77 -15.57
N VAL A 332 -15.52 -19.57 -16.33
CA VAL A 332 -14.31 -20.27 -15.86
C VAL A 332 -13.07 -19.43 -16.20
N LYS A 333 -12.74 -18.46 -15.34
CA LYS A 333 -11.62 -17.54 -15.56
C LYS A 333 -10.33 -18.06 -14.91
N ILE A 334 -9.36 -18.46 -15.74
CA ILE A 334 -8.06 -19.00 -15.32
C ILE A 334 -6.99 -17.90 -15.18
N PHE A 335 -7.01 -16.93 -16.11
CA PHE A 335 -6.07 -15.82 -16.15
C PHE A 335 -6.79 -14.48 -15.99
N ALA A 336 -6.09 -13.51 -15.42
CA ALA A 336 -6.50 -12.12 -15.27
C ALA A 336 -5.40 -11.17 -15.74
N THR A 337 -5.75 -9.92 -16.04
CA THR A 337 -4.79 -8.87 -16.40
C THR A 337 -4.41 -8.06 -15.17
N ASP A 338 -3.11 -7.95 -14.85
CA ASP A 338 -2.62 -7.23 -13.67
C ASP A 338 -2.60 -5.71 -13.83
N GLU A 339 -2.22 -4.98 -12.78
CA GLU A 339 -2.14 -3.52 -12.81
C GLU A 339 -1.06 -2.95 -13.74
N ASN A 340 -0.25 -3.80 -14.37
CA ASN A 340 0.82 -3.46 -15.31
C ASN A 340 0.56 -4.00 -16.73
N GLY A 341 -0.61 -4.62 -16.96
CA GLY A 341 -1.01 -5.18 -18.26
C GLY A 341 -0.52 -6.60 -18.56
N HIS A 342 0.13 -7.30 -17.62
CA HIS A 342 0.55 -8.69 -17.84
C HIS A 342 -0.56 -9.69 -17.54
N THR A 343 -0.55 -10.82 -18.23
CA THR A 343 -1.48 -11.94 -18.00
C THR A 343 -1.01 -12.81 -16.83
N GLN A 344 -1.72 -12.74 -15.71
CA GLN A 344 -1.40 -13.47 -14.47
C GLN A 344 -2.40 -14.61 -14.22
N PHE A 345 -1.93 -15.71 -13.64
CA PHE A 345 -2.79 -16.81 -13.18
C PHE A 345 -3.54 -16.40 -11.91
N VAL A 346 -4.86 -16.62 -11.82
CA VAL A 346 -5.68 -16.05 -10.72
C VAL A 346 -5.24 -16.49 -9.31
N CYS A 347 -4.67 -17.70 -9.15
CA CYS A 347 -4.14 -18.17 -7.87
C CYS A 347 -2.87 -17.43 -7.42
N ASN A 348 -2.21 -16.65 -8.29
CA ASN A 348 -1.02 -15.88 -7.93
C ASN A 348 -1.35 -14.68 -7.01
N TYR A 349 -2.61 -14.24 -6.95
CA TYR A 349 -3.06 -13.12 -6.11
C TYR A 349 -3.40 -13.53 -4.66
N ILE A 350 -3.61 -14.83 -4.40
CA ILE A 350 -4.07 -15.34 -3.10
C ILE A 350 -2.94 -16.09 -2.41
N ASN A 351 -2.67 -15.76 -1.15
CA ASN A 351 -1.82 -16.54 -0.23
C ASN A 351 -2.35 -16.38 1.20
N PRO A 352 -2.27 -17.39 2.09
CA PRO A 352 -2.67 -17.25 3.49
C PRO A 352 -1.96 -16.06 4.17
N LEU A 353 -2.73 -15.18 4.80
CA LEU A 353 -2.24 -13.93 5.38
C LEU A 353 -2.61 -13.86 6.87
N SER A 354 -1.70 -14.34 7.72
CA SER A 354 -1.89 -14.38 9.18
C SER A 354 -1.95 -12.96 9.77
N VAL A 355 -3.12 -12.59 10.30
CA VAL A 355 -3.40 -11.24 10.85
C VAL A 355 -3.94 -11.22 12.28
N SER A 356 -3.97 -12.37 12.96
CA SER A 356 -4.71 -12.60 14.22
C SER A 356 -4.31 -11.72 15.42
N TYR A 357 -3.26 -10.90 15.27
CA TYR A 357 -2.76 -9.92 16.25
C TYR A 357 -3.09 -8.46 15.88
N VAL A 358 -3.78 -8.23 14.75
CA VAL A 358 -4.24 -6.93 14.23
C VAL A 358 -5.75 -6.96 13.96
N ILE A 359 -6.23 -8.11 13.48
CA ILE A 359 -7.62 -8.39 13.15
C ILE A 359 -7.97 -9.66 13.92
N GLU A 360 -8.89 -9.56 14.89
CA GLU A 360 -9.12 -10.63 15.87
C GLU A 360 -9.96 -11.80 15.32
N THR A 361 -10.90 -11.52 14.41
CA THR A 361 -11.86 -12.53 13.92
C THR A 361 -12.12 -12.43 12.41
N PRO A 362 -12.57 -13.53 11.77
CA PRO A 362 -13.05 -13.52 10.38
C PRO A 362 -14.11 -12.46 10.08
N TYR A 363 -15.04 -12.18 11.01
CA TYR A 363 -16.06 -11.14 10.85
C TYR A 363 -15.44 -9.73 10.78
N VAL A 364 -14.47 -9.48 11.65
CA VAL A 364 -13.71 -8.22 11.69
C VAL A 364 -12.84 -8.10 10.42
N ALA A 365 -12.32 -9.20 9.87
CA ALA A 365 -11.62 -9.22 8.59
C ALA A 365 -12.53 -8.91 7.38
N VAL A 366 -13.73 -9.48 7.32
CA VAL A 366 -14.72 -9.17 6.27
C VAL A 366 -15.07 -7.68 6.29
N ARG A 367 -15.31 -7.12 7.49
CA ARG A 367 -15.58 -5.70 7.69
C ARG A 367 -14.38 -4.80 7.34
N PHE A 368 -13.14 -5.24 7.57
CA PHE A 368 -11.95 -4.52 7.13
C PHE A 368 -11.95 -4.34 5.60
N ILE A 369 -12.29 -5.40 4.86
CA ILE A 369 -12.32 -5.35 3.39
C ILE A 369 -13.52 -4.56 2.86
N SER A 370 -14.74 -4.75 3.39
CA SER A 370 -15.92 -3.99 2.94
C SER A 370 -15.89 -2.49 3.30
N THR A 371 -14.93 -2.07 4.14
CA THR A 371 -14.67 -0.64 4.40
C THR A 371 -13.58 -0.04 3.52
N ILE A 372 -12.98 -0.81 2.60
CA ILE A 372 -12.25 -0.31 1.44
C ILE A 372 -13.28 0.08 0.36
N PRO A 373 -13.21 1.29 -0.24
CA PRO A 373 -14.12 1.68 -1.31
C PRO A 373 -13.94 0.88 -2.60
N TYR A 374 -15.04 0.29 -3.06
CA TYR A 374 -15.19 -0.18 -4.44
C TYR A 374 -14.99 0.97 -5.44
N GLU A 375 -14.15 0.74 -6.45
CA GLU A 375 -13.94 1.64 -7.58
C GLU A 375 -13.51 0.82 -8.81
N PRO A 376 -14.40 0.57 -9.79
CA PRO A 376 -14.06 -0.18 -10.99
C PRO A 376 -13.06 0.57 -11.86
N PHE A 377 -12.23 -0.17 -12.60
CA PHE A 377 -11.21 0.47 -13.42
C PHE A 377 -11.74 1.02 -14.75
N HIS A 378 -11.42 2.29 -15.01
CA HIS A 378 -11.71 2.98 -16.26
C HIS A 378 -10.38 3.41 -16.91
N GLY A 379 -9.93 2.65 -17.92
CA GLY A 379 -8.78 3.03 -18.76
C GLY A 379 -9.17 3.96 -19.91
N VAL A 380 -8.22 4.25 -20.79
CA VAL A 380 -8.42 5.06 -22.01
C VAL A 380 -9.45 4.39 -22.92
N GLY A 381 -10.55 5.07 -23.19
CA GLY A 381 -11.69 4.57 -23.96
C GLY A 381 -13.02 4.83 -23.25
N SER A 382 -14.06 4.08 -23.63
CA SER A 382 -15.36 4.08 -22.95
C SER A 382 -15.69 2.67 -22.48
N GLY A 383 -15.87 2.49 -21.16
CA GLY A 383 -16.19 1.20 -20.55
C GLY A 383 -15.56 1.04 -19.16
N ILE A 384 -15.83 -0.11 -18.54
CA ILE A 384 -15.03 -0.67 -17.44
C ILE A 384 -14.03 -1.63 -18.10
N LYS A 385 -12.76 -1.58 -17.71
CA LYS A 385 -11.73 -2.52 -18.15
C LYS A 385 -11.33 -3.44 -17.00
N GLU A 386 -10.97 -4.68 -17.32
CA GLU A 386 -10.40 -5.58 -16.33
C GLU A 386 -8.97 -5.14 -15.95
N ARG A 387 -8.73 -4.94 -14.65
CA ARG A 387 -7.41 -4.70 -14.07
C ARG A 387 -7.39 -5.19 -12.63
N TRP A 388 -6.66 -6.26 -12.35
CA TRP A 388 -6.55 -6.86 -11.03
C TRP A 388 -5.31 -6.30 -10.32
N CYS A 389 -5.49 -5.69 -9.16
CA CYS A 389 -4.41 -5.11 -8.39
C CYS A 389 -3.69 -6.18 -7.56
N SER A 390 -2.36 -6.15 -7.59
CA SER A 390 -1.54 -6.77 -6.55
C SER A 390 -1.88 -6.25 -5.16
N GLY A 391 -1.64 -7.08 -4.14
CA GLY A 391 -2.05 -6.82 -2.76
C GLY A 391 -1.41 -5.58 -2.12
N LEU A 392 -0.23 -5.14 -2.59
CA LEU A 392 0.32 -3.84 -2.20
C LEU A 392 -0.36 -2.69 -2.98
N ALA A 393 -0.51 -2.81 -4.29
CA ALA A 393 -1.12 -1.77 -5.13
C ALA A 393 -2.56 -1.45 -4.69
N PHE A 394 -3.36 -2.48 -4.37
CA PHE A 394 -4.71 -2.35 -3.82
C PHE A 394 -4.74 -1.61 -2.48
N VAL A 395 -3.90 -2.05 -1.54
CA VAL A 395 -3.86 -1.53 -0.16
C VAL A 395 -3.29 -0.11 -0.09
N SER A 396 -2.28 0.22 -0.89
CA SER A 396 -1.77 1.58 -1.07
C SER A 396 -2.81 2.52 -1.68
N SER A 397 -3.46 2.09 -2.75
CA SER A 397 -4.53 2.85 -3.42
C SER A 397 -5.75 3.04 -2.53
N ASN A 398 -5.96 2.17 -1.53
CA ASN A 398 -7.09 2.20 -0.61
C ASN A 398 -8.43 2.19 -1.37
N ARG A 399 -8.46 1.54 -2.55
CA ARG A 399 -9.56 1.41 -3.54
C ARG A 399 -9.23 0.28 -4.51
N GLY A 400 -10.24 -0.37 -5.07
CA GLY A 400 -10.07 -1.41 -6.11
C GLY A 400 -11.38 -1.99 -6.63
N ASP A 401 -11.28 -2.96 -7.52
CA ASP A 401 -12.42 -3.64 -8.14
C ASP A 401 -12.85 -4.87 -7.29
N VAL A 402 -13.91 -5.58 -7.71
CA VAL A 402 -14.46 -6.74 -6.97
C VAL A 402 -13.42 -7.85 -6.73
N PRO A 403 -12.59 -8.24 -7.73
CA PRO A 403 -11.57 -9.27 -7.52
C PRO A 403 -10.51 -8.86 -6.51
N ASP A 404 -10.12 -7.59 -6.43
CA ASP A 404 -9.10 -7.10 -5.49
C ASP A 404 -9.56 -7.34 -4.04
N HIS A 405 -10.82 -7.00 -3.76
CA HIS A 405 -11.47 -7.22 -2.46
C HIS A 405 -11.63 -8.72 -2.17
N ALA A 406 -12.13 -9.51 -3.13
CA ALA A 406 -12.34 -10.94 -2.94
C ALA A 406 -11.02 -11.71 -2.73
N ASN A 407 -9.97 -11.39 -3.48
CA ASN A 407 -8.64 -11.97 -3.33
C ASN A 407 -8.08 -11.67 -1.94
N LEU A 408 -8.06 -10.40 -1.50
CA LEU A 408 -7.50 -10.05 -0.19
C LEU A 408 -8.34 -10.61 0.97
N LEU A 409 -9.67 -10.68 0.84
CA LEU A 409 -10.51 -11.34 1.84
C LEU A 409 -10.20 -12.85 1.93
N CYS A 410 -10.02 -13.52 0.79
CA CYS A 410 -9.63 -14.93 0.76
C CYS A 410 -8.26 -15.17 1.44
N CYS A 411 -7.27 -14.31 1.18
CA CYS A 411 -5.99 -14.33 1.90
C CYS A 411 -6.16 -14.28 3.42
N LEU A 412 -7.01 -13.38 3.92
CA LEU A 412 -7.27 -13.21 5.35
C LEU A 412 -7.99 -14.43 5.95
N LEU A 413 -9.02 -14.95 5.28
CA LEU A 413 -9.79 -16.11 5.77
C LEU A 413 -8.94 -17.39 5.78
N LEU A 414 -8.10 -17.62 4.77
CA LEU A 414 -7.05 -18.64 4.79
C LEU A 414 -6.05 -18.42 5.94
N GLY A 415 -5.75 -17.16 6.27
CA GLY A 415 -4.90 -16.78 7.40
C GLY A 415 -5.45 -17.12 8.79
N TYR A 416 -6.77 -17.35 8.92
CA TYR A 416 -7.41 -17.93 10.11
C TYR A 416 -7.53 -19.47 10.05
N GLY A 417 -7.03 -20.11 8.99
CA GLY A 417 -7.12 -21.56 8.80
C GLY A 417 -8.46 -22.06 8.24
N LEU A 418 -9.29 -21.18 7.67
CA LEU A 418 -10.57 -21.56 7.06
C LEU A 418 -10.37 -22.11 5.64
N GLU A 419 -11.17 -23.11 5.24
CA GLU A 419 -11.19 -23.65 3.87
C GLU A 419 -11.89 -22.66 2.92
N ALA A 420 -11.15 -21.62 2.52
CA ALA A 420 -11.64 -20.49 1.74
C ALA A 420 -11.18 -20.51 0.28
N TYR A 421 -12.07 -20.06 -0.61
CA TYR A 421 -11.90 -19.94 -2.05
C TYR A 421 -12.56 -18.67 -2.58
N VAL A 422 -11.99 -18.03 -3.60
CA VAL A 422 -12.76 -17.07 -4.41
C VAL A 422 -13.58 -17.85 -5.43
N ALA A 423 -14.89 -17.62 -5.45
CA ALA A 423 -15.78 -18.03 -6.52
C ALA A 423 -15.86 -16.95 -7.59
N LEU A 424 -15.86 -17.38 -8.86
CA LEU A 424 -16.18 -16.53 -10.00
C LEU A 424 -17.45 -17.05 -10.67
N GLY A 425 -18.34 -16.14 -11.01
CA GLY A 425 -19.65 -16.46 -11.55
C GLY A 425 -20.46 -15.21 -11.89
N THR A 426 -21.78 -15.28 -11.81
CA THR A 426 -22.67 -14.14 -12.06
C THR A 426 -23.50 -13.76 -10.84
N CYS A 427 -23.82 -12.48 -10.73
CA CYS A 427 -24.72 -11.94 -9.73
C CYS A 427 -25.84 -11.08 -10.34
N GLN A 428 -26.88 -10.86 -9.54
CA GLN A 428 -28.05 -10.05 -9.88
C GLN A 428 -28.29 -9.01 -8.77
N PHE A 429 -28.09 -7.74 -9.09
CA PHE A 429 -28.42 -6.62 -8.20
C PHE A 429 -29.86 -6.15 -8.43
N ASN A 430 -30.46 -5.52 -7.42
CA ASN A 430 -31.81 -4.92 -7.47
C ASN A 430 -33.00 -5.87 -7.73
N VAL A 431 -33.01 -7.05 -7.12
CA VAL A 431 -34.17 -7.97 -7.10
C VAL A 431 -35.46 -7.31 -6.56
N ASN A 432 -35.36 -6.17 -5.86
CA ASN A 432 -36.51 -5.42 -5.30
C ASN A 432 -37.32 -4.61 -6.33
N GLN A 433 -36.88 -4.51 -7.59
CA GLN A 433 -37.62 -3.79 -8.64
C GLN A 433 -38.35 -4.79 -9.55
N GLN A 434 -39.61 -4.51 -9.86
CA GLN A 434 -40.46 -5.35 -10.73
C GLN A 434 -40.12 -5.21 -12.22
N VAL A 435 -38.82 -5.25 -12.55
CA VAL A 435 -38.28 -5.21 -13.91
C VAL A 435 -37.90 -6.64 -14.29
N THR A 436 -38.62 -7.22 -15.26
CA THR A 436 -38.53 -8.65 -15.59
C THR A 436 -37.18 -9.10 -16.18
N HIS A 437 -36.26 -8.16 -16.47
CA HIS A 437 -34.95 -8.43 -17.05
C HIS A 437 -33.86 -7.54 -16.42
N THR A 438 -33.52 -7.77 -15.15
CA THR A 438 -32.23 -7.30 -14.62
C THR A 438 -31.09 -8.14 -15.22
N PRO A 439 -30.07 -7.55 -15.86
CA PRO A 439 -28.97 -8.30 -16.44
C PRO A 439 -28.11 -8.99 -15.38
N LEU A 440 -27.50 -10.12 -15.75
CA LEU A 440 -26.50 -10.80 -14.94
C LEU A 440 -25.13 -10.14 -15.13
N HIS A 441 -24.42 -9.90 -14.03
CA HIS A 441 -23.10 -9.29 -14.03
C HIS A 441 -22.02 -10.27 -13.56
N PRO A 442 -20.87 -10.39 -14.24
CA PRO A 442 -19.72 -11.14 -13.74
C PRO A 442 -19.29 -10.62 -12.36
N TYR A 443 -19.01 -11.54 -11.43
CA TYR A 443 -18.73 -11.18 -10.04
C TYR A 443 -17.76 -12.15 -9.36
N ALA A 444 -17.11 -11.66 -8.30
CA ALA A 444 -16.20 -12.42 -7.45
C ALA A 444 -16.65 -12.32 -5.98
N TRP A 445 -16.76 -13.46 -5.28
CA TRP A 445 -17.09 -13.50 -3.86
C TRP A 445 -16.30 -14.62 -3.17
N VAL A 446 -16.22 -14.61 -1.84
CA VAL A 446 -15.46 -15.64 -1.10
C VAL A 446 -16.39 -16.71 -0.57
N VAL A 447 -16.08 -17.97 -0.85
CA VAL A 447 -16.78 -19.16 -0.37
C VAL A 447 -15.93 -19.81 0.71
N VAL A 448 -16.53 -20.08 1.87
CA VAL A 448 -15.93 -20.87 2.94
C VAL A 448 -16.73 -22.16 3.10
N CYS A 449 -16.03 -23.30 3.01
CA CYS A 449 -16.62 -24.61 3.22
C CYS A 449 -16.53 -25.03 4.70
N SER A 450 -17.52 -25.79 5.18
CA SER A 450 -17.36 -26.61 6.38
C SER A 450 -16.64 -27.93 6.05
N ASP A 451 -15.98 -28.54 7.04
CA ASP A 451 -15.17 -29.78 6.88
C ASP A 451 -15.92 -30.94 6.17
N ASN A 452 -17.24 -30.93 6.28
CA ASN A 452 -18.19 -31.91 5.74
C ASN A 452 -18.98 -31.43 4.49
N TYR A 453 -18.73 -30.21 4.00
CA TYR A 453 -19.43 -29.53 2.88
C TYR A 453 -20.96 -29.45 3.00
N HIS A 454 -21.53 -29.62 4.20
CA HIS A 454 -22.97 -29.45 4.45
C HIS A 454 -23.40 -27.99 4.72
N LYS A 455 -22.46 -27.13 5.12
CA LYS A 455 -22.73 -25.71 5.42
C LYS A 455 -21.71 -24.84 4.71
N ILE A 456 -22.14 -24.23 3.62
CA ILE A 456 -21.33 -23.35 2.79
C ILE A 456 -21.68 -21.90 3.14
N THR A 457 -20.65 -21.07 3.30
CA THR A 457 -20.81 -19.66 3.65
C THR A 457 -20.27 -18.77 2.53
N PHE A 458 -21.14 -17.96 1.94
CA PHE A 458 -20.75 -16.98 0.92
C PHE A 458 -20.55 -15.61 1.59
N TRP A 459 -19.43 -14.96 1.27
CA TRP A 459 -19.05 -13.64 1.76
C TRP A 459 -18.89 -12.67 0.59
N ASP A 460 -19.72 -11.63 0.60
CA ASP A 460 -19.58 -10.49 -0.29
C ASP A 460 -18.49 -9.55 0.26
N ALA A 461 -17.37 -9.45 -0.45
CA ALA A 461 -16.22 -8.64 -0.03
C ALA A 461 -16.46 -7.12 -0.17
N ILE A 462 -17.48 -6.69 -0.92
CA ILE A 462 -17.83 -5.29 -1.14
C ILE A 462 -18.89 -4.82 -0.13
N THR A 463 -19.94 -5.61 0.09
CA THR A 463 -21.02 -5.24 1.03
C THR A 463 -20.83 -5.78 2.44
N GLY A 464 -19.82 -6.62 2.68
CA GLY A 464 -19.55 -7.27 3.96
C GLY A 464 -20.57 -8.36 4.34
N ARG A 465 -21.54 -8.64 3.47
CA ARG A 465 -22.66 -9.54 3.77
C ARG A 465 -22.24 -11.02 3.75
N ARG A 466 -22.92 -11.77 4.61
CA ARG A 466 -22.81 -13.23 4.73
C ARG A 466 -24.13 -13.88 4.32
N TYR A 467 -24.05 -14.85 3.42
CA TYR A 467 -25.17 -15.72 3.04
C TYR A 467 -24.79 -17.16 3.39
N VAL A 468 -25.76 -17.97 3.82
CA VAL A 468 -25.54 -19.39 4.15
C VAL A 468 -26.31 -20.25 3.16
N HIS A 469 -25.65 -21.28 2.64
CA HIS A 469 -26.22 -22.29 1.76
C HIS A 469 -26.01 -23.66 2.42
N THR A 470 -27.08 -24.44 2.58
CA THR A 470 -27.07 -25.68 3.37
C THR A 470 -27.44 -26.88 2.48
N THR A 471 -26.54 -27.83 2.39
CA THR A 471 -26.56 -28.96 1.44
C THR A 471 -26.86 -30.27 2.18
N GLY A 472 -28.10 -30.77 2.05
CA GLY A 472 -28.48 -32.14 2.47
C GLY A 472 -29.70 -32.29 3.37
N CYS A 473 -30.40 -31.21 3.74
CA CYS A 473 -31.68 -31.29 4.45
C CYS A 473 -32.86 -31.48 3.49
N CYS A 474 -33.95 -32.10 3.94
CA CYS A 474 -35.17 -32.31 3.15
C CYS A 474 -35.86 -31.00 2.72
N GLU A 475 -35.58 -29.90 3.43
CA GLU A 475 -35.93 -28.54 3.06
C GLU A 475 -34.63 -27.75 2.85
N GLN A 476 -34.36 -27.33 1.61
CA GLN A 476 -33.23 -26.46 1.29
C GLN A 476 -33.53 -25.02 1.73
N VAL A 477 -33.27 -24.70 3.00
CA VAL A 477 -33.32 -23.32 3.51
C VAL A 477 -32.19 -22.51 2.88
N THR A 478 -32.47 -21.99 1.67
CA THR A 478 -31.55 -21.16 0.89
C THR A 478 -31.94 -19.71 1.08
N TYR A 479 -31.16 -18.97 1.88
CA TYR A 479 -31.33 -17.53 1.97
C TYR A 479 -31.06 -16.89 0.61
N PRO A 480 -31.89 -15.94 0.14
CA PRO A 480 -31.76 -15.34 -1.18
C PRO A 480 -30.46 -14.54 -1.29
N SER A 481 -29.43 -15.16 -1.86
CA SER A 481 -28.15 -14.51 -2.17
C SER A 481 -28.21 -13.82 -3.54
N PRO A 482 -27.44 -12.75 -3.77
CA PRO A 482 -27.36 -12.10 -5.08
C PRO A 482 -26.59 -12.93 -6.12
N PHE A 483 -25.94 -14.04 -5.73
CA PHE A 483 -25.15 -14.88 -6.61
C PHE A 483 -26.05 -15.89 -7.33
N VAL A 484 -26.00 -15.89 -8.66
CA VAL A 484 -26.93 -16.66 -9.52
C VAL A 484 -26.25 -17.87 -10.13
N THR A 485 -25.07 -17.71 -10.73
CA THR A 485 -24.27 -18.84 -11.26
C THR A 485 -22.82 -18.80 -10.78
N ILE A 486 -22.14 -19.96 -10.79
CA ILE A 486 -20.76 -20.17 -10.36
C ILE A 486 -20.02 -21.07 -11.36
N GLY A 487 -18.97 -20.52 -11.98
CA GLY A 487 -18.15 -21.19 -13.00
C GLY A 487 -16.90 -21.86 -12.43
N CYS A 488 -16.17 -21.18 -11.54
CA CYS A 488 -14.97 -21.74 -10.91
C CYS A 488 -14.75 -21.28 -9.46
N LEU A 489 -13.93 -22.05 -8.73
CA LEU A 489 -13.43 -21.78 -7.39
C LEU A 489 -11.90 -21.83 -7.41
N TYR A 490 -11.22 -20.87 -6.78
CA TYR A 490 -9.75 -20.88 -6.70
C TYR A 490 -9.19 -20.31 -5.39
N ASN A 491 -8.00 -20.78 -5.00
CA ASN A 491 -7.19 -20.20 -3.94
C ASN A 491 -5.69 -20.46 -4.22
N HIS A 492 -4.82 -20.14 -3.26
CA HIS A 492 -3.36 -20.28 -3.38
C HIS A 492 -2.84 -21.69 -3.78
N ALA A 493 -3.63 -22.75 -3.58
CA ALA A 493 -3.19 -24.14 -3.74
C ALA A 493 -4.04 -24.98 -4.71
N ALA A 494 -5.25 -24.53 -5.06
CA ALA A 494 -6.18 -25.28 -5.90
C ALA A 494 -7.01 -24.36 -6.82
N PHE A 495 -7.39 -24.90 -7.97
CA PHE A 495 -8.32 -24.31 -8.94
C PHE A 495 -9.29 -25.40 -9.40
N TYR A 496 -10.59 -25.11 -9.37
CA TYR A 496 -11.67 -26.03 -9.76
C TYR A 496 -12.64 -25.37 -10.74
N ALA A 497 -12.99 -26.04 -11.84
CA ALA A 497 -14.14 -25.66 -12.66
C ALA A 497 -15.39 -26.48 -12.29
N ASN A 498 -16.55 -25.82 -12.29
CA ASN A 498 -17.84 -26.45 -12.07
C ASN A 498 -18.27 -27.23 -13.32
N ILE A 499 -18.36 -28.56 -13.21
CA ILE A 499 -18.78 -29.46 -14.31
C ILE A 499 -20.18 -30.07 -14.07
N GLN A 500 -20.88 -29.64 -13.02
CA GLN A 500 -22.24 -30.10 -12.68
C GLN A 500 -23.25 -29.72 -13.78
N PRO A 501 -24.40 -30.44 -13.90
CA PRO A 501 -25.41 -30.21 -14.95
C PRO A 501 -25.84 -28.75 -15.11
N THR A 502 -26.07 -28.04 -13.99
CA THR A 502 -26.29 -26.60 -13.94
C THR A 502 -25.05 -25.89 -13.38
N ASP A 503 -24.91 -24.60 -13.67
CA ASP A 503 -23.94 -23.70 -13.04
C ASP A 503 -24.59 -22.81 -11.96
N LYS A 504 -25.90 -22.94 -11.73
CA LYS A 504 -26.68 -22.16 -10.75
C LYS A 504 -26.22 -22.41 -9.32
N VAL A 505 -26.03 -21.34 -8.55
CA VAL A 505 -25.57 -21.40 -7.14
C VAL A 505 -26.55 -22.15 -6.23
N ILE A 506 -27.87 -22.03 -6.46
CA ILE A 506 -28.90 -22.71 -5.67
C ILE A 506 -28.94 -24.24 -5.88
N ASP A 507 -28.56 -24.71 -7.06
CA ASP A 507 -28.51 -26.14 -7.42
C ASP A 507 -27.14 -26.77 -7.13
N CYS A 508 -26.14 -25.96 -6.75
CA CYS A 508 -24.73 -26.33 -6.76
C CYS A 508 -24.32 -27.17 -5.54
N LEU A 509 -23.80 -28.36 -5.79
CA LEU A 509 -23.15 -29.18 -4.77
C LEU A 509 -21.69 -28.74 -4.60
N PHE A 510 -21.30 -28.39 -3.38
CA PHE A 510 -19.97 -27.85 -3.06
C PHE A 510 -18.97 -28.92 -2.57
N ASN A 511 -19.19 -30.20 -2.87
CA ASN A 511 -18.25 -31.26 -2.50
C ASN A 511 -17.03 -31.25 -3.45
N LEU A 512 -16.02 -30.42 -3.12
CA LEU A 512 -14.82 -30.23 -3.95
C LEU A 512 -13.94 -31.50 -4.07
N LYS A 513 -14.22 -32.53 -3.27
CA LYS A 513 -13.56 -33.85 -3.32
C LYS A 513 -14.18 -34.77 -4.38
N ASP A 514 -15.35 -34.44 -4.93
CA ASP A 514 -16.01 -35.20 -6.01
C ASP A 514 -15.58 -34.66 -7.39
N SER A 515 -14.71 -35.42 -8.05
CA SER A 515 -14.18 -35.12 -9.39
C SER A 515 -15.20 -35.25 -10.53
N SER A 516 -16.44 -35.70 -10.25
CA SER A 516 -17.57 -35.65 -11.17
C SER A 516 -18.40 -34.36 -11.07
N GLN A 517 -18.22 -33.58 -9.99
CA GLN A 517 -18.87 -32.28 -9.76
C GLN A 517 -17.91 -31.12 -10.07
N TRP A 518 -16.64 -31.28 -9.68
CA TRP A 518 -15.61 -30.25 -9.82
C TRP A 518 -14.37 -30.81 -10.52
N ARG A 519 -13.94 -30.20 -11.64
CA ARG A 519 -12.69 -30.58 -12.31
C ARG A 519 -11.52 -29.80 -11.69
N PRO A 520 -10.60 -30.44 -10.94
CA PRO A 520 -9.43 -29.77 -10.39
C PRO A 520 -8.32 -29.58 -11.44
N MET A 521 -7.45 -28.60 -11.22
CA MET A 521 -6.07 -28.60 -11.73
C MET A 521 -5.14 -29.32 -10.75
N SER A 522 -3.96 -29.77 -11.22
CA SER A 522 -2.90 -30.33 -10.37
C SER A 522 -2.36 -29.26 -9.41
N SER A 523 -2.37 -29.58 -8.11
CA SER A 523 -1.81 -28.71 -7.07
C SER A 523 -0.29 -28.58 -7.24
N GLU A 524 0.39 -29.64 -7.64
CA GLU A 524 1.82 -29.67 -7.93
C GLU A 524 2.17 -28.66 -9.02
N VAL A 525 1.41 -28.63 -10.12
CA VAL A 525 1.59 -27.67 -11.23
C VAL A 525 1.27 -26.24 -10.80
N ILE A 526 0.17 -26.01 -10.06
CA ILE A 526 -0.14 -24.69 -9.46
C ILE A 526 1.04 -24.20 -8.61
N GLN A 527 1.58 -25.06 -7.75
CA GLN A 527 2.69 -24.73 -6.86
C GLN A 527 4.02 -24.46 -7.57
N THR A 528 4.19 -24.84 -8.85
CA THR A 528 5.37 -24.42 -9.62
C THR A 528 5.38 -22.91 -9.88
N VAL A 529 4.25 -22.34 -10.29
CA VAL A 529 4.11 -20.91 -10.60
C VAL A 529 3.81 -20.08 -9.36
N HIS A 530 2.86 -20.51 -8.51
CA HIS A 530 2.38 -19.74 -7.37
C HIS A 530 3.52 -19.35 -6.40
N LYS A 531 4.46 -20.27 -6.13
CA LYS A 531 5.63 -20.02 -5.26
C LYS A 531 6.54 -18.89 -5.74
N HIS A 532 6.48 -18.51 -7.02
CA HIS A 532 7.27 -17.43 -7.61
C HIS A 532 6.47 -16.12 -7.76
N SER A 533 5.19 -16.10 -7.35
CA SER A 533 4.37 -14.88 -7.36
C SER A 533 4.89 -13.83 -6.35
N SER A 534 4.78 -12.57 -6.75
CA SER A 534 4.90 -11.41 -5.85
C SER A 534 3.61 -10.57 -5.80
N LEU A 535 2.51 -11.05 -6.40
CA LEU A 535 1.24 -10.31 -6.49
C LEU A 535 0.44 -10.29 -5.18
N TYR A 536 0.58 -11.31 -4.33
CA TYR A 536 -0.16 -11.40 -3.06
C TYR A 536 0.48 -10.54 -1.96
N LEU A 537 -0.33 -9.98 -1.06
CA LEU A 537 0.18 -9.23 0.09
C LEU A 537 0.86 -10.18 1.10
N ARG A 538 2.18 -10.10 1.23
CA ARG A 538 2.96 -10.99 2.13
C ARG A 538 2.71 -10.76 3.62
N LYS A 539 2.49 -9.51 4.04
CA LYS A 539 2.26 -9.16 5.45
C LYS A 539 1.40 -7.90 5.62
N LEU A 540 0.36 -7.99 6.45
CA LEU A 540 -0.32 -6.84 7.02
C LEU A 540 0.47 -6.35 8.24
N ASN A 541 0.75 -5.05 8.31
CA ASN A 541 1.45 -4.45 9.46
C ASN A 541 0.42 -3.97 10.49
N PRO A 542 0.75 -3.96 11.80
CA PRO A 542 -0.12 -3.45 12.84
C PRO A 542 -0.21 -1.90 12.82
N PRO A 543 -1.21 -1.32 13.53
CA PRO A 543 -1.23 0.09 13.91
C PRO A 543 0.14 0.64 14.34
N VAL A 544 0.60 1.68 13.64
CA VAL A 544 1.74 2.52 14.05
C VAL A 544 1.34 3.49 15.18
N GLN A 545 0.05 3.81 15.28
CA GLN A 545 -0.55 4.65 16.31
C GLN A 545 -1.62 3.87 17.08
N ASN A 546 -1.79 4.15 18.37
CA ASN A 546 -2.76 3.44 19.19
C ASN A 546 -4.21 3.81 18.80
N ILE A 547 -4.96 2.82 18.32
CA ILE A 547 -6.37 2.94 17.91
C ILE A 547 -7.25 3.51 19.03
N SER A 548 -7.03 3.12 20.29
CA SER A 548 -7.82 3.63 21.42
C SER A 548 -7.58 5.12 21.66
N GLU A 549 -6.34 5.58 21.48
CA GLU A 549 -5.97 6.98 21.64
C GLU A 549 -6.57 7.85 20.54
N ILE A 550 -6.45 7.44 19.27
CA ILE A 550 -7.08 8.16 18.15
C ILE A 550 -8.60 8.22 18.35
N THR A 551 -9.22 7.12 18.81
CA THR A 551 -10.67 7.07 19.06
C THR A 551 -11.08 8.10 20.12
N LEU A 552 -10.36 8.13 21.25
CA LEU A 552 -10.55 9.09 22.34
C LEU A 552 -10.35 10.53 21.87
N GLN A 553 -9.21 10.84 21.23
CA GLN A 553 -8.89 12.17 20.71
C GLN A 553 -9.97 12.64 19.72
N CYS A 554 -10.45 11.77 18.84
CA CYS A 554 -11.46 12.14 17.85
C CYS A 554 -12.85 12.33 18.47
N ARG A 555 -13.22 11.50 19.47
CA ARG A 555 -14.47 11.66 20.25
C ARG A 555 -14.50 13.00 20.99
N GLU A 556 -13.49 13.31 21.81
CA GLU A 556 -13.51 14.55 22.60
C GLU A 556 -13.43 15.80 21.72
N ASN A 557 -12.68 15.77 20.62
CA ASN A 557 -12.65 16.88 19.67
C ASN A 557 -13.97 17.04 18.90
N LEU A 558 -14.74 15.97 18.70
CA LEU A 558 -16.05 16.05 18.06
C LEU A 558 -17.14 16.54 19.04
N ARG A 559 -17.14 16.10 20.30
CA ARG A 559 -17.98 16.65 21.38
C ARG A 559 -17.83 18.18 21.44
N ARG A 560 -16.60 18.67 21.61
CA ARG A 560 -16.25 20.12 21.60
C ARG A 560 -16.75 20.91 20.38
N LEU A 561 -16.81 20.28 19.20
CA LEU A 561 -17.32 20.92 17.99
C LEU A 561 -18.86 20.93 17.94
N ALA A 562 -19.50 19.86 18.39
CA ALA A 562 -20.95 19.77 18.53
C ALA A 562 -21.46 20.78 19.59
N ASP A 563 -20.77 20.87 20.74
CA ASP A 563 -21.04 21.85 21.79
C ASP A 563 -20.98 23.28 21.22
N ARG A 564 -19.89 23.62 20.52
CA ARG A 564 -19.72 24.95 19.90
C ARG A 564 -20.80 25.26 18.86
N TRP A 565 -21.17 24.30 18.03
CA TRP A 565 -22.26 24.48 17.06
C TRP A 565 -23.61 24.68 17.75
N ARG A 566 -23.87 23.97 18.85
CA ARG A 566 -25.10 24.10 19.64
C ARG A 566 -25.17 25.46 20.35
N MET A 567 -24.08 25.95 20.91
CA MET A 567 -24.01 27.30 21.51
C MET A 567 -24.34 28.40 20.49
N ASP A 568 -23.65 28.39 19.34
CA ASP A 568 -23.90 29.29 18.20
C ASP A 568 -25.36 29.21 17.72
N LYS A 569 -25.89 27.99 17.55
CA LYS A 569 -27.24 27.78 17.03
C LYS A 569 -28.35 28.16 18.00
N LEU A 570 -28.11 28.04 19.31
CA LEU A 570 -29.09 28.37 20.34
C LEU A 570 -29.07 29.85 20.76
N GLY A 571 -27.97 30.56 20.53
CA GLY A 571 -27.77 31.95 20.95
C GLY A 571 -27.52 32.06 22.46
N CYS A 572 -26.63 31.21 22.98
CA CYS A 572 -26.40 31.07 24.42
C CYS A 572 -24.92 31.23 24.78
N ASP A 573 -24.64 32.03 25.81
CA ASP A 573 -23.36 32.03 26.52
C ASP A 573 -23.31 30.91 27.58
N ASN A 574 -22.12 30.66 28.14
CA ASN A 574 -21.66 29.42 28.82
C ASN A 574 -22.45 28.87 30.04
N ASN A 575 -23.66 29.37 30.34
CA ASN A 575 -24.44 29.01 31.53
C ASN A 575 -25.43 27.84 31.33
N TYR A 576 -25.49 27.21 30.16
CA TYR A 576 -26.37 26.07 29.89
C TYR A 576 -25.64 24.74 30.10
N LEU A 577 -25.93 24.07 31.21
CA LEU A 577 -25.43 22.73 31.51
C LEU A 577 -26.17 21.68 30.66
N TRP A 578 -25.51 21.20 29.60
CA TRP A 578 -25.78 19.88 29.03
C TRP A 578 -24.56 18.98 29.24
N GLU A 579 -24.80 17.69 29.46
CA GLU A 579 -23.75 16.74 29.85
C GLU A 579 -23.69 15.56 28.89
N TRP A 580 -22.48 15.10 28.60
CA TRP A 580 -22.22 13.94 27.74
C TRP A 580 -22.24 12.66 28.57
N ASP A 581 -23.35 11.93 28.50
CA ASP A 581 -23.56 10.66 29.21
C ASP A 581 -22.69 9.53 28.65
N ASN A 582 -21.64 9.19 29.38
CA ASN A 582 -20.75 8.08 29.03
C ASN A 582 -21.38 6.70 29.29
N LYS A 583 -22.42 6.59 30.13
CA LYS A 583 -23.04 5.30 30.45
C LYS A 583 -24.06 4.88 29.40
N LEU A 584 -24.83 5.80 28.83
CA LEU A 584 -25.60 5.48 27.62
C LEU A 584 -24.67 5.25 26.41
N GLU A 585 -23.51 5.90 26.36
CA GLU A 585 -22.47 5.58 25.35
C GLU A 585 -22.03 4.11 25.42
N GLU A 586 -21.74 3.57 26.61
CA GLU A 586 -21.48 2.14 26.80
C GLU A 586 -22.65 1.24 26.39
N LEU A 587 -23.89 1.59 26.79
CA LEU A 587 -25.09 0.79 26.50
C LEU A 587 -25.48 0.78 25.02
N LEU A 588 -25.01 1.74 24.22
CA LEU A 588 -25.22 1.78 22.77
C LEU A 588 -24.17 0.99 21.97
N LEU A 589 -23.02 0.63 22.57
CA LEU A 589 -21.98 -0.14 21.87
C LEU A 589 -22.49 -1.49 21.32
N PRO A 590 -23.29 -2.30 22.04
CA PRO A 590 -23.83 -3.55 21.49
C PRO A 590 -24.80 -3.31 20.32
N LEU A 591 -25.66 -2.29 20.40
CA LEU A 591 -26.61 -1.94 19.33
C LEU A 591 -25.86 -1.53 18.06
N ILE A 592 -24.78 -0.77 18.22
CA ILE A 592 -23.92 -0.32 17.13
C ILE A 592 -23.12 -1.49 16.57
N SER A 593 -22.62 -2.41 17.40
CA SER A 593 -21.99 -3.64 16.95
C SER A 593 -22.96 -4.52 16.15
N SER A 594 -24.23 -4.60 16.56
CA SER A 594 -25.31 -5.22 15.76
C SER A 594 -25.44 -4.52 14.42
N TYR A 595 -25.63 -3.19 14.35
CA TYR A 595 -25.70 -2.46 13.07
C TYR A 595 -24.47 -2.62 12.18
N GLU A 596 -23.29 -2.82 12.76
CA GLU A 596 -22.03 -3.06 12.05
C GLU A 596 -21.90 -4.50 11.52
N ALA A 597 -22.62 -5.47 12.11
CA ALA A 597 -22.80 -6.84 11.59
C ALA A 597 -24.04 -6.99 10.68
N ASP A 598 -25.06 -6.15 10.88
CA ASP A 598 -26.38 -6.18 10.26
C ASP A 598 -26.48 -5.37 8.97
N GLN A 599 -25.37 -5.22 8.23
CA GLN A 599 -25.43 -4.86 6.80
C GLN A 599 -26.32 -5.84 5.99
N LYS A 600 -26.71 -6.99 6.59
CA LYS A 600 -27.90 -7.80 6.28
C LYS A 600 -29.12 -6.95 5.84
N ARG A 601 -29.57 -5.99 6.66
CA ARG A 601 -30.92 -5.39 6.57
C ARG A 601 -31.08 -4.22 5.59
N LEU A 602 -30.38 -4.27 4.46
CA LEU A 602 -30.65 -3.42 3.28
C LEU A 602 -31.16 -4.23 2.07
N SER A 603 -31.49 -5.49 2.26
CA SER A 603 -32.38 -6.26 1.39
C SER A 603 -33.80 -6.24 1.97
N ASN A 604 -34.77 -5.64 1.26
CA ASN A 604 -36.19 -5.64 1.62
C ASN A 604 -36.86 -6.99 1.35
N TYR A 605 -36.28 -8.08 1.87
CA TYR A 605 -36.86 -9.42 1.82
C TYR A 605 -37.25 -9.85 3.22
N CYS A 606 -38.54 -10.12 3.40
CA CYS A 606 -39.07 -10.69 4.63
C CYS A 606 -38.65 -12.15 4.72
N THR A 607 -37.88 -12.49 5.75
CA THR A 607 -37.78 -13.84 6.28
C THR A 607 -39.08 -14.18 7.02
N ASN A 608 -39.41 -15.47 7.06
CA ASN A 608 -40.40 -16.08 7.95
C ASN A 608 -39.71 -17.25 8.66
N ASP A 609 -38.51 -17.00 9.18
CA ASP A 609 -37.50 -18.00 9.50
C ASP A 609 -37.28 -18.03 11.02
N ASN A 610 -38.38 -18.38 11.70
CA ASN A 610 -38.67 -18.05 13.10
C ASN A 610 -37.48 -18.28 14.06
N VAL A 611 -36.67 -19.33 13.90
CA VAL A 611 -35.62 -19.69 14.87
C VAL A 611 -34.39 -18.77 14.76
N GLY A 612 -33.99 -18.37 13.55
CA GLY A 612 -32.89 -17.42 13.34
C GLY A 612 -33.32 -16.01 13.72
N GLU A 613 -34.55 -15.63 13.35
CA GLU A 613 -35.16 -14.36 13.73
C GLU A 613 -35.34 -14.27 15.25
N ILE A 614 -35.77 -15.34 15.93
CA ILE A 614 -35.86 -15.43 17.40
C ILE A 614 -34.54 -15.04 18.07
N HIS A 615 -33.39 -15.54 17.63
CA HIS A 615 -32.14 -15.27 18.32
C HIS A 615 -31.65 -13.83 18.08
N ASP A 616 -31.59 -13.38 16.82
CA ASP A 616 -31.21 -12.01 16.47
C ASP A 616 -32.20 -10.98 17.08
N GLN A 617 -33.49 -11.32 17.18
CA GLN A 617 -34.52 -10.48 17.81
C GLN A 617 -34.40 -10.49 19.33
N PHE A 618 -34.17 -11.63 20.00
CA PHE A 618 -33.97 -11.64 21.46
C PHE A 618 -32.70 -10.87 21.88
N GLU A 619 -31.60 -10.95 21.12
CA GLU A 619 -30.43 -10.12 21.40
C GLU A 619 -30.73 -8.62 21.20
N ASN A 620 -31.41 -8.25 20.12
CA ASN A 620 -31.85 -6.87 19.91
C ASN A 620 -32.83 -6.40 21.00
N GLU A 621 -33.78 -7.24 21.43
CA GLU A 621 -34.72 -6.93 22.53
C GLU A 621 -34.02 -6.80 23.88
N LEU A 622 -32.95 -7.57 24.16
CA LEU A 622 -32.13 -7.43 25.37
C LEU A 622 -31.32 -6.12 25.35
N ILE A 623 -30.73 -5.77 24.21
CA ILE A 623 -30.00 -4.50 24.01
C ILE A 623 -30.95 -3.30 24.15
N ILE A 624 -32.08 -3.32 23.43
CA ILE A 624 -33.10 -2.27 23.46
C ILE A 624 -33.78 -2.18 24.84
N SER A 625 -34.01 -3.31 25.53
CA SER A 625 -34.47 -3.31 26.93
C SER A 625 -33.48 -2.66 27.88
N SER A 626 -32.17 -2.82 27.64
CA SER A 626 -31.14 -2.19 28.47
C SER A 626 -31.14 -0.66 28.30
N ILE A 627 -31.36 -0.18 27.07
CA ILE A 627 -31.55 1.24 26.76
C ILE A 627 -32.86 1.77 27.38
N HIS A 628 -33.98 1.08 27.22
CA HIS A 628 -35.29 1.47 27.78
C HIS A 628 -35.37 1.42 29.31
N ARG A 629 -34.50 0.66 30.00
CA ARG A 629 -34.38 0.69 31.47
C ARG A 629 -33.52 1.86 31.97
N TYR A 630 -32.64 2.38 31.13
CA TYR A 630 -31.76 3.49 31.45
C TYR A 630 -32.40 4.85 31.15
N VAL A 631 -33.09 4.97 30.00
CA VAL A 631 -33.86 6.16 29.64
C VAL A 631 -35.10 6.27 30.55
N PRO A 632 -35.34 7.39 31.26
CA PRO A 632 -36.50 7.52 32.13
C PRO A 632 -37.83 7.51 31.36
N LYS A 633 -38.92 7.13 32.03
CA LYS A 633 -40.20 6.76 31.38
C LYS A 633 -40.86 7.87 30.55
N ASP A 634 -40.59 9.12 30.86
CA ASP A 634 -41.17 10.30 30.18
C ASP A 634 -40.24 10.89 29.10
N PHE A 635 -39.11 10.24 28.82
CA PHE A 635 -38.05 10.75 27.94
C PHE A 635 -38.04 10.06 26.57
N ILE A 636 -37.83 10.84 25.51
CA ILE A 636 -37.74 10.32 24.13
C ILE A 636 -36.28 10.20 23.72
N PHE A 637 -35.77 8.97 23.59
CA PHE A 637 -34.48 8.72 22.93
C PHE A 637 -34.60 8.89 21.41
N LYS A 638 -33.61 9.56 20.80
CA LYS A 638 -33.39 9.57 19.35
C LYS A 638 -31.90 9.42 19.08
N SER A 639 -31.57 8.77 17.97
CA SER A 639 -30.20 8.58 17.49
C SER A 639 -30.13 8.75 15.99
N TYR A 640 -28.95 9.11 15.47
CA TYR A 640 -28.68 9.19 14.03
C TYR A 640 -27.38 8.43 13.71
N PRO A 641 -27.46 7.14 13.33
CA PRO A 641 -26.29 6.39 12.89
C PRO A 641 -25.79 6.92 11.54
N ILE A 642 -24.46 6.99 11.35
CA ILE A 642 -23.85 7.50 10.12
C ILE A 642 -22.57 6.74 9.75
N GLN A 643 -22.45 6.38 8.47
CA GLN A 643 -21.27 5.74 7.88
C GLN A 643 -20.19 6.80 7.55
N LEU A 644 -18.97 6.66 8.07
CA LEU A 644 -17.92 7.70 7.96
C LEU A 644 -16.51 7.13 7.75
N PHE A 645 -15.84 7.61 6.69
CA PHE A 645 -14.60 7.03 6.18
C PHE A 645 -13.30 7.78 6.58
N HIS A 646 -13.33 8.67 7.57
CA HIS A 646 -12.16 9.44 8.03
C HIS A 646 -12.31 9.90 9.49
N CYS A 647 -11.22 10.20 10.20
CA CYS A 647 -11.27 10.71 11.58
C CYS A 647 -10.83 12.19 11.68
N ASN A 648 -11.41 13.02 10.82
CA ASN A 648 -11.34 14.48 10.94
C ASN A 648 -12.66 15.00 11.56
N PRO A 649 -12.65 15.49 12.82
CA PRO A 649 -13.87 15.91 13.52
C PRO A 649 -14.69 16.98 12.79
N GLN A 650 -14.03 17.93 12.11
CA GLN A 650 -14.71 19.02 11.40
C GLN A 650 -15.45 18.52 10.15
N ARG A 651 -14.80 17.68 9.32
CA ARG A 651 -15.44 17.02 8.16
C ARG A 651 -16.60 16.13 8.62
N ILE A 652 -16.45 15.48 9.77
CA ILE A 652 -17.48 14.63 10.36
C ILE A 652 -18.70 15.45 10.80
N LEU A 653 -18.55 16.49 11.62
CA LEU A 653 -19.68 17.32 12.04
C LEU A 653 -20.40 17.93 10.84
N ARG A 654 -19.65 18.44 9.84
CA ARG A 654 -20.21 18.94 8.57
C ARG A 654 -21.03 17.89 7.81
N SER A 655 -20.62 16.61 7.85
CA SER A 655 -21.35 15.52 7.20
C SER A 655 -22.62 15.15 7.98
N CYS A 656 -22.54 15.13 9.30
CA CYS A 656 -23.68 14.83 10.19
C CYS A 656 -24.77 15.92 10.06
N LEU A 657 -24.37 17.19 10.07
CA LEU A 657 -25.24 18.36 9.90
C LEU A 657 -25.95 18.45 8.53
N ARG A 658 -25.66 17.56 7.57
CA ARG A 658 -26.46 17.44 6.33
C ARG A 658 -27.83 16.81 6.58
N SER A 659 -27.93 15.91 7.56
CA SER A 659 -29.20 15.28 7.96
C SER A 659 -30.06 16.25 8.77
N GLN A 660 -31.35 16.36 8.44
CA GLN A 660 -32.30 17.15 9.25
C GLN A 660 -32.42 16.57 10.66
N LEU A 661 -32.54 15.24 10.79
CA LEU A 661 -32.64 14.56 12.10
C LEU A 661 -31.45 14.89 13.01
N CYS A 662 -30.23 15.00 12.46
CA CYS A 662 -29.06 15.38 13.23
C CYS A 662 -29.07 16.88 13.64
N ARG A 663 -29.52 17.77 12.74
CA ARG A 663 -29.73 19.19 13.07
C ARG A 663 -30.81 19.37 14.14
N ASP A 664 -31.87 18.55 14.11
CA ASP A 664 -32.93 18.57 15.11
C ASP A 664 -32.38 18.13 16.47
N ILE A 665 -31.68 17.00 16.55
CA ILE A 665 -31.10 16.50 17.80
C ILE A 665 -30.12 17.53 18.40
N LEU A 666 -29.14 18.02 17.62
CA LEU A 666 -28.21 19.05 18.10
C LEU A 666 -28.90 20.38 18.44
N GLY A 667 -30.03 20.70 17.80
CA GLY A 667 -30.76 21.95 17.93
C GLY A 667 -31.88 21.95 18.97
N CYS A 668 -32.26 20.81 19.56
CA CYS A 668 -33.36 20.73 20.51
C CYS A 668 -33.10 21.59 21.76
N ARG A 669 -33.98 22.55 22.02
CA ARG A 669 -34.03 23.34 23.26
C ARG A 669 -34.73 22.55 24.36
N VAL A 670 -34.13 22.54 25.55
CA VAL A 670 -34.79 22.09 26.80
C VAL A 670 -35.57 23.28 27.36
N ILE A 671 -36.82 23.08 27.76
CA ILE A 671 -37.65 24.13 28.38
C ILE A 671 -38.15 23.59 29.72
N MET A 672 -37.52 24.10 30.80
CA MET A 672 -37.89 23.97 32.21
C MET A 672 -37.99 22.55 32.80
N TYR A 673 -37.11 22.29 33.77
CA TYR A 673 -37.09 21.16 34.70
C TYR A 673 -36.97 19.75 34.07
N ASP A 674 -35.83 19.12 34.36
CA ASP A 674 -35.59 17.68 34.28
C ASP A 674 -35.77 17.04 32.89
N LEU A 675 -35.12 17.61 31.86
CA LEU A 675 -34.84 16.92 30.59
C LEU A 675 -33.36 17.07 30.18
N HIS A 676 -32.53 16.09 30.58
CA HIS A 676 -31.25 15.82 29.92
C HIS A 676 -31.54 15.24 28.53
N LEU A 677 -31.24 16.01 27.47
CA LEU A 677 -31.90 15.83 26.17
C LEU A 677 -30.95 15.45 25.02
N VAL A 678 -31.03 14.16 24.67
CA VAL A 678 -30.73 13.48 23.39
C VAL A 678 -29.31 13.57 22.82
N TYR A 679 -28.80 12.40 22.44
CA TYR A 679 -27.41 12.16 22.12
C TYR A 679 -27.14 12.22 20.62
N VAL A 680 -26.23 13.11 20.22
CA VAL A 680 -25.54 12.99 18.93
C VAL A 680 -24.37 12.03 19.08
N PHE A 681 -24.73 10.75 18.98
CA PHE A 681 -23.78 9.72 18.61
C PHE A 681 -23.25 9.98 17.22
N ILE A 682 -21.94 10.13 17.10
CA ILE A 682 -21.24 10.09 15.82
C ILE A 682 -20.08 9.12 16.00
N LEU A 683 -20.36 7.84 15.81
CA LEU A 683 -19.32 6.83 15.92
C LEU A 683 -18.30 7.00 14.79
N MET A 684 -17.02 6.93 15.12
CA MET A 684 -15.91 6.95 14.18
C MET A 684 -15.81 5.59 13.48
N GLN A 685 -16.69 5.34 12.52
CA GLN A 685 -17.04 4.03 11.95
C GLN A 685 -15.93 3.30 11.15
N ARG A 686 -14.66 3.73 11.27
CA ARG A 686 -13.46 3.09 10.72
C ARG A 686 -12.39 2.70 11.76
N MET A 687 -12.61 2.96 13.05
CA MET A 687 -11.51 3.05 14.02
C MET A 687 -10.78 1.74 14.35
N GLN A 688 -11.50 0.63 14.56
CA GLN A 688 -10.86 -0.62 15.02
C GLN A 688 -9.87 -1.25 14.03
N LEU A 689 -9.80 -0.78 12.78
CA LEU A 689 -9.01 -1.40 11.72
C LEU A 689 -8.28 -0.41 10.80
N LEU A 690 -8.96 0.63 10.33
CA LEU A 690 -8.48 1.36 9.15
C LEU A 690 -7.51 2.50 9.45
N HIS A 691 -7.47 2.98 10.71
CA HIS A 691 -6.31 3.74 11.22
C HIS A 691 -5.13 2.84 11.60
N GLY A 692 -5.27 1.51 11.48
CA GLY A 692 -4.19 0.56 11.70
C GLY A 692 -3.11 0.54 10.61
N LEU A 693 -3.36 1.07 9.41
CA LEU A 693 -2.44 0.86 8.27
C LEU A 693 -2.00 2.09 7.48
N TYR A 694 -2.72 3.23 7.51
CA TYR A 694 -2.28 4.45 6.81
C TYR A 694 -2.73 5.75 7.49
N LEU A 695 -1.78 6.56 8.00
CA LEU A 695 -1.60 7.95 7.56
C LEU A 695 -0.27 8.60 8.02
N HIS A 696 0.18 9.59 7.25
CA HIS A 696 1.27 10.56 7.46
C HIS A 696 0.63 11.97 7.61
N VAL A 697 1.19 13.09 8.11
CA VAL A 697 2.51 13.63 8.57
C VAL A 697 2.15 15.05 9.15
N TYR A 698 2.78 15.82 10.06
CA TYR A 698 4.07 15.98 10.81
C TYR A 698 3.80 17.06 11.92
N THR A 699 4.63 17.52 12.87
CA THR A 699 5.97 17.19 13.46
C THR A 699 6.04 17.82 14.86
N ASN A 700 6.95 17.34 15.73
CA ASN A 700 7.76 18.07 16.73
C ASN A 700 8.31 17.06 17.75
N LEU A 701 9.60 17.01 18.08
CA LEU A 701 10.73 17.79 17.57
C LEU A 701 11.29 17.22 16.24
#